data_AF-A0A4U7KLG7-F1
#
_entry.id   AF-A0A4U7KLG7-F1
#
_cell.length_a   1.000
_cell.length_b   1.000
_cell.length_c   1.000
_cell.angle_alpha   90.00
_cell.angle_beta   90.00
_cell.angle_gamma   90.00
#
_symmetry.space_group_name_H-M   'P 1'
#
loop_
_entity.id
_entity.type
_entity.pdbx_description
1 polymer ?
#
loop_
_entity_poly.entity_id
_entity_poly.type
_entity_poly.pdbx_seq_one_letter_code
_entity_poly.pdbx_strand_id
1 'polypeptide(L)'
;MPFVDPREVLLRRGIPVPAAASFHVPGLPDLHAESSSSSNALSHPLQMSAGYLPARPAAANGEPKDNAHLFFLLLRARHVPAKRKLIVWFNGGPGCSSFDGAMMEVGAWRMDGKGGLVWVKDGASWNEYADILFLDQPVGTGFSYVNTNSYTTSLPQAADEVLHFLEQFVQVFPEYSREVELQYGNQGSGVDVFLAGESFAGQYIPYTAKAIVQASKPPVSLKGIAIGNGFIDPKSQYGSELEIMVEKNIWTTSSDEYKRVAKIVEECHKDLDKGGLREIGRCDEILQTIIASTTAKQPGSSGYTCINVYDVRLSDSSPACGMNWPTTLSAMYDYLRRPDVRKALHVDENHKPEAWVECNSNVGWAMRTDTTSPPSVQLLPDLLASGVKVLLFAGEEDLICNAIGVRRAADNLEWNGSKGFGDDHPAKDWYVNGSLAGSWRTARNLTYVGIKGGSHMVGVDKPIESHDMMVRFMGIDYMKVAGPNALIPSRVGDEPDRILVTGGGGGVAEIGKDGSRVIPGSGKTEEQVAEEARWRAYYDAGSFALMILVIAVGVGTWLLLRSRKRRRMDRNRIGRGGALRLATTTEFGGASADSTPAGNGDNHELERLVGGKHTEEDDDVEEAVFDVGDEDLSDSDGENKNPRAGAQR
;
A
#
# COMPACT_ATOMS: atom_id res chain seq x y z
N MET A 1 4.66 43.79 -10.60
CA MET A 1 3.32 43.70 -9.98
C MET A 1 3.54 43.38 -8.50
N PRO A 2 2.83 44.01 -7.56
CA PRO A 2 3.07 43.75 -6.15
C PRO A 2 2.62 42.31 -5.84
N PHE A 3 3.47 41.58 -5.11
CA PHE A 3 3.13 40.32 -4.48
C PHE A 3 1.99 40.61 -3.50
N VAL A 4 0.75 40.22 -3.84
CA VAL A 4 -0.37 40.36 -2.91
C VAL A 4 -0.25 39.20 -1.94
N ASP A 5 -0.06 39.52 -0.65
CA ASP A 5 -0.02 38.52 0.42
C ASP A 5 -1.40 37.83 0.49
N PRO A 6 -1.49 36.51 0.24
CA PRO A 6 -2.74 35.77 0.34
C PRO A 6 -3.46 35.94 1.69
N ARG A 7 -2.72 36.34 2.75
CA ARG A 7 -3.26 36.62 4.08
C ARG A 7 -4.23 37.81 4.12
N GLU A 8 -4.10 38.78 3.20
CA GLU A 8 -5.02 39.93 3.13
C GLU A 8 -6.44 39.55 2.71
N VAL A 9 -6.61 38.45 1.98
CA VAL A 9 -7.93 37.93 1.57
C VAL A 9 -8.64 37.21 2.73
N LEU A 10 -7.87 36.66 3.68
CA LEU A 10 -8.35 35.73 4.71
C LEU A 10 -8.67 36.38 6.08
N LEU A 11 -8.16 37.57 6.36
CA LEU A 11 -8.39 38.30 7.62
C LEU A 11 -9.85 38.71 7.90
N ARG A 12 -10.81 38.42 7.01
CA ARG A 12 -12.22 38.81 7.14
C ARG A 12 -13.08 37.93 8.07
N ARG A 13 -12.54 36.93 8.78
CA ARG A 13 -13.36 35.92 9.51
C ARG A 13 -13.06 35.66 11.00
N GLY A 14 -12.12 36.36 11.64
CA GLY A 14 -12.05 36.43 13.11
C GLY A 14 -11.64 35.15 13.88
N ILE A 15 -11.20 34.09 13.22
CA ILE A 15 -10.56 32.92 13.86
C ILE A 15 -9.05 32.98 13.60
N PRO A 16 -8.16 32.78 14.59
CA PRO A 16 -6.72 32.72 14.36
C PRO A 16 -6.38 31.50 13.50
N VAL A 17 -6.10 31.72 12.21
CA VAL A 17 -5.59 30.67 11.32
C VAL A 17 -4.10 30.47 11.62
N PRO A 18 -3.63 29.25 11.98
CA PRO A 18 -2.21 29.00 12.19
C PRO A 18 -1.41 29.31 10.92
N ALA A 19 -0.19 29.83 11.08
CA ALA A 19 0.67 30.07 9.92
C ALA A 19 1.16 28.74 9.33
N ALA A 20 1.21 28.59 8.00
CA ALA A 20 1.75 27.39 7.34
C ALA A 20 3.12 26.93 7.90
N ALA A 21 3.97 27.88 8.33
CA ALA A 21 5.27 27.58 8.93
C ALA A 21 5.20 26.79 10.24
N SER A 22 4.08 26.84 11.00
CA SER A 22 3.93 26.04 12.23
C SER A 22 3.77 24.54 11.95
N PHE A 23 3.41 24.17 10.72
CA PHE A 23 3.29 22.77 10.30
C PHE A 23 4.58 22.23 9.68
N HIS A 24 5.62 23.06 9.49
CA HIS A 24 6.83 22.63 8.79
C HIS A 24 7.54 21.50 9.55
N VAL A 25 7.85 20.41 8.84
CA VAL A 25 8.66 19.30 9.36
C VAL A 25 10.07 19.45 8.77
N PRO A 26 11.09 19.80 9.58
CA PRO A 26 12.43 20.08 9.08
C PRO A 26 13.17 18.83 8.60
N GLY A 27 12.76 17.66 9.07
CA GLY A 27 13.32 16.36 8.72
C GLY A 27 12.71 15.27 9.61
N LEU A 28 12.86 14.03 9.18
CA LEU A 28 12.45 12.86 9.96
C LEU A 28 13.69 12.19 10.57
N PRO A 29 13.61 11.68 11.82
CA PRO A 29 14.68 10.87 12.39
C PRO A 29 15.07 9.72 11.45
N ASP A 30 16.37 9.46 11.29
CA ASP A 30 16.92 8.38 10.45
C ASP A 30 16.64 8.47 8.94
N LEU A 31 16.01 9.55 8.46
CA LEU A 31 15.99 9.88 7.03
C LEU A 31 17.21 10.76 6.71
N HIS A 32 18.32 10.12 6.40
CA HIS A 32 19.56 10.82 6.03
C HIS A 32 19.48 11.43 4.64
N ALA A 33 20.29 12.48 4.39
CA ALA A 33 20.37 13.11 3.07
C ALA A 33 20.69 12.07 1.98
N GLU A 34 20.01 12.19 0.85
CA GLU A 34 20.16 11.30 -0.29
C GLU A 34 21.63 11.30 -0.75
N SER A 35 22.25 10.11 -0.87
CA SER A 35 23.69 10.02 -1.12
C SER A 35 24.04 10.67 -2.45
N SER A 36 25.09 11.50 -2.48
CA SER A 36 25.57 12.31 -3.60
C SER A 36 25.98 11.56 -4.89
N SER A 37 25.70 10.26 -4.99
CA SER A 37 25.93 9.45 -6.19
C SER A 37 24.80 9.57 -7.23
N SER A 38 23.61 10.04 -6.84
CA SER A 38 22.61 10.51 -7.80
C SER A 38 22.92 11.98 -8.12
N SER A 39 23.10 12.30 -9.40
CA SER A 39 23.38 13.68 -9.84
C SER A 39 22.24 14.67 -9.56
N ASN A 40 21.11 14.19 -9.00
CA ASN A 40 19.89 14.95 -8.73
C ASN A 40 19.64 15.24 -7.23
N ALA A 41 20.26 14.48 -6.31
CA ALA A 41 20.03 14.55 -4.86
C ALA A 41 20.26 15.94 -4.22
N LEU A 42 21.14 16.75 -4.81
CA LEU A 42 21.49 18.09 -4.31
C LEU A 42 20.57 19.22 -4.79
N SER A 43 19.62 18.95 -5.70
CA SER A 43 18.87 20.01 -6.39
C SER A 43 17.45 20.27 -5.87
N HIS A 44 16.81 19.31 -5.20
CA HIS A 44 15.41 19.43 -4.75
C HIS A 44 15.18 18.78 -3.36
N PRO A 45 15.41 19.49 -2.25
CA PRO A 45 15.20 18.94 -0.91
C PRO A 45 13.72 18.63 -0.67
N LEU A 46 13.44 17.48 -0.06
CA LEU A 46 12.09 17.09 0.36
C LEU A 46 11.54 18.11 1.35
N GLN A 47 10.43 18.77 0.99
CA GLN A 47 9.73 19.68 1.90
C GLN A 47 8.48 18.99 2.45
N MET A 48 8.36 19.02 3.78
CA MET A 48 7.28 18.36 4.50
C MET A 48 6.52 19.35 5.38
N SER A 49 5.22 19.09 5.54
CA SER A 49 4.40 19.72 6.56
C SER A 49 3.47 18.68 7.18
N ALA A 50 3.29 18.70 8.49
CA ALA A 50 2.43 17.75 9.18
C ALA A 50 1.77 18.40 10.40
N GLY A 51 0.63 17.83 10.81
CA GLY A 51 -0.09 18.25 12.00
C GLY A 51 -1.60 18.09 11.84
N TYR A 52 -2.35 18.85 12.63
CA TYR A 52 -3.80 18.69 12.77
C TYR A 52 -4.57 19.88 12.22
N LEU A 53 -5.71 19.61 11.60
CA LEU A 53 -6.74 20.61 11.33
C LEU A 53 -8.12 20.10 11.75
N PRO A 54 -9.04 20.99 12.16
CA PRO A 54 -10.39 20.60 12.55
C PRO A 54 -11.12 19.83 11.45
N ALA A 55 -11.75 18.72 11.84
CA ALA A 55 -12.57 17.88 10.97
C ALA A 55 -14.05 18.28 11.01
N ARG A 56 -14.49 18.93 12.10
CA ARG A 56 -15.88 19.34 12.32
C ARG A 56 -15.95 20.81 12.75
N PRO A 57 -16.98 21.55 12.36
CA PRO A 57 -17.17 22.93 12.79
C PRO A 57 -17.41 23.01 14.30
N ALA A 58 -16.94 24.09 14.94
CA ALA A 58 -17.25 24.36 16.34
C ALA A 58 -18.77 24.46 16.55
N ALA A 59 -19.29 24.04 17.71
CA ALA A 59 -20.71 24.20 18.01
C ALA A 59 -21.06 25.69 18.16
N ALA A 60 -22.35 26.01 18.05
CA ALA A 60 -22.86 27.39 18.05
C ALA A 60 -22.54 28.20 19.32
N ASN A 61 -22.12 27.54 20.41
CA ASN A 61 -21.65 28.16 21.66
C ASN A 61 -20.13 28.46 21.68
N GLY A 62 -19.41 28.20 20.58
CA GLY A 62 -17.98 28.46 20.44
C GLY A 62 -17.07 27.31 20.85
N GLU A 63 -17.61 26.24 21.44
CA GLU A 63 -16.87 25.03 21.81
C GLU A 63 -17.18 23.92 20.78
N PRO A 64 -16.19 23.21 20.21
CA PRO A 64 -16.48 22.00 19.42
C PRO A 64 -17.34 21.04 20.25
N LYS A 65 -18.47 20.56 19.69
CA LYS A 65 -19.31 19.54 20.37
C LYS A 65 -18.45 18.30 20.70
N ASP A 66 -17.48 18.04 19.84
CA ASP A 66 -16.36 17.14 20.01
C ASP A 66 -15.12 17.71 19.29
N ASN A 67 -13.93 17.55 19.86
CA ASN A 67 -12.68 18.15 19.36
C ASN A 67 -12.08 17.34 18.19
N ALA A 68 -12.89 17.03 17.17
CA ALA A 68 -12.49 16.14 16.07
C ALA A 68 -11.47 16.81 15.13
N HIS A 69 -10.32 16.15 14.94
CA HIS A 69 -9.24 16.62 14.08
C HIS A 69 -8.74 15.51 13.15
N LEU A 70 -8.44 15.87 11.90
CA LEU A 70 -7.70 15.00 10.99
C LEU A 70 -6.22 15.38 11.01
N PHE A 71 -5.36 14.36 11.05
CA PHE A 71 -3.92 14.49 10.89
C PHE A 71 -3.55 14.38 9.41
N PHE A 72 -2.61 15.22 8.98
CA PHE A 72 -2.08 15.17 7.61
C PHE A 72 -0.56 15.14 7.58
N LEU A 73 -0.02 14.54 6.52
CA LEU A 73 1.36 14.69 6.07
C LEU A 73 1.35 15.17 4.62
N LEU A 74 1.88 16.37 4.39
CA LEU A 74 2.02 16.99 3.08
C LEU A 74 3.47 16.89 2.60
N LEU A 75 3.70 16.18 1.50
CA LEU A 75 4.96 16.20 0.76
C LEU A 75 4.84 17.13 -0.44
N ARG A 76 5.77 18.07 -0.60
CA ARG A 76 5.80 18.91 -1.79
C ARG A 76 6.43 18.18 -2.98
N ALA A 77 6.00 18.56 -4.18
CA ALA A 77 6.56 18.10 -5.44
C ALA A 77 8.05 18.43 -5.51
N ARG A 78 8.88 17.46 -5.88
CA ARG A 78 10.31 17.66 -6.13
C ARG A 78 10.55 18.47 -7.42
N HIS A 79 9.74 18.21 -8.44
CA HIS A 79 9.75 18.91 -9.71
C HIS A 79 8.36 19.52 -9.97
N VAL A 80 8.31 20.84 -10.18
CA VAL A 80 7.04 21.54 -10.34
C VAL A 80 6.62 21.55 -11.81
N PRO A 81 5.53 20.86 -12.20
CA PRO A 81 5.00 20.96 -13.56
C PRO A 81 4.44 22.35 -13.86
N ALA A 82 4.22 22.64 -15.15
CA ALA A 82 3.70 23.95 -15.59
C ALA A 82 2.41 24.40 -14.87
N LYS A 83 1.54 23.44 -14.53
CA LYS A 83 0.41 23.65 -13.61
C LYS A 83 0.54 22.69 -12.45
N ARG A 84 0.58 23.21 -11.22
CA ARG A 84 0.76 22.42 -9.99
C ARG A 84 -0.35 21.39 -9.83
N LYS A 85 0.00 20.27 -9.19
CA LYS A 85 -0.88 19.14 -8.90
C LYS A 85 -0.86 18.87 -7.41
N LEU A 86 -2.01 18.55 -6.84
CA LEU A 86 -2.14 18.02 -5.48
C LEU A 86 -2.90 16.70 -5.55
N ILE A 87 -2.34 15.67 -4.93
CA ILE A 87 -2.99 14.39 -4.70
C ILE A 87 -3.35 14.34 -3.22
N VAL A 88 -4.64 14.22 -2.89
CA VAL A 88 -5.07 13.87 -1.53
C VAL A 88 -5.18 12.35 -1.48
N TRP A 89 -4.34 11.71 -0.69
CA TRP A 89 -4.22 10.25 -0.60
C TRP A 89 -5.01 9.71 0.60
N PHE A 90 -5.75 8.63 0.37
CA PHE A 90 -6.54 7.91 1.36
C PHE A 90 -6.21 6.41 1.33
N ASN A 91 -5.78 5.83 2.45
CA ASN A 91 -5.90 4.38 2.64
C ASN A 91 -7.33 4.00 3.10
N GLY A 92 -7.60 2.70 3.11
CA GLY A 92 -8.94 2.13 3.31
C GLY A 92 -9.22 1.67 4.74
N GLY A 93 -9.29 0.34 4.91
CA GLY A 93 -9.76 -0.33 6.12
C GLY A 93 -11.22 -0.79 6.00
N PRO A 94 -12.22 -0.10 6.59
CA PRO A 94 -12.19 1.26 7.17
C PRO A 94 -11.30 1.43 8.39
N GLY A 95 -10.64 2.59 8.53
CA GLY A 95 -9.89 2.95 9.73
C GLY A 95 -8.37 2.79 9.63
N CYS A 96 -7.84 2.52 8.43
CA CYS A 96 -6.40 2.38 8.20
C CYS A 96 -5.74 3.71 7.83
N SER A 97 -4.56 3.95 8.40
CA SER A 97 -3.80 5.20 8.30
C SER A 97 -3.24 5.40 6.89
N SER A 98 -3.23 6.66 6.44
CA SER A 98 -2.60 7.03 5.17
C SER A 98 -1.07 7.07 5.25
N PHE A 99 -0.48 6.71 6.39
CA PHE A 99 0.94 6.40 6.48
C PHE A 99 1.34 5.14 5.71
N ASP A 100 0.40 4.23 5.44
CA ASP A 100 0.63 3.08 4.54
C ASP A 100 1.04 3.59 3.15
N GLY A 101 0.23 4.48 2.58
CA GLY A 101 0.55 5.20 1.34
C GLY A 101 1.90 5.93 1.40
N ALA A 102 2.17 6.62 2.51
CA ALA A 102 3.36 7.45 2.66
C ALA A 102 4.67 6.65 2.80
N MET A 103 4.63 5.51 3.51
CA MET A 103 5.82 4.78 3.95
C MET A 103 5.94 3.38 3.37
N MET A 104 4.92 2.88 2.67
CA MET A 104 4.93 1.57 2.01
C MET A 104 4.69 1.66 0.50
N GLU A 105 3.94 2.64 0.02
CA GLU A 105 3.41 2.59 -1.36
C GLU A 105 3.86 3.69 -2.33
N VAL A 106 3.47 4.94 -2.13
CA VAL A 106 3.60 6.02 -3.13
C VAL A 106 4.43 7.21 -2.65
N GLY A 107 4.75 7.26 -1.35
CA GLY A 107 5.58 8.32 -0.78
C GLY A 107 7.07 8.18 -1.09
N ALA A 108 7.87 9.13 -0.57
CA ALA A 108 9.26 9.32 -0.98
C ALA A 108 10.29 8.42 -0.26
N TRP A 109 9.89 7.69 0.78
CA TRP A 109 10.79 6.81 1.53
C TRP A 109 10.07 5.54 2.02
N ARG A 110 10.86 4.53 2.42
CA ARG A 110 10.40 3.26 2.99
C ARG A 110 11.16 2.97 4.28
N MET A 111 10.65 2.00 5.05
CA MET A 111 11.44 1.36 6.09
C MET A 111 12.60 0.59 5.47
N ASP A 112 13.80 0.69 6.06
CA ASP A 112 14.98 -0.03 5.61
C ASP A 112 15.04 -1.50 6.10
N GLY A 113 14.06 -1.92 6.90
CA GLY A 113 13.98 -3.24 7.53
C GLY A 113 14.88 -3.40 8.78
N LYS A 114 15.57 -2.35 9.20
CA LYS A 114 16.49 -2.31 10.35
C LYS A 114 16.12 -1.22 11.36
N GLY A 115 14.93 -0.64 11.22
CA GLY A 115 14.39 0.41 12.09
C GLY A 115 14.71 1.85 11.63
N GLY A 116 15.36 2.03 10.48
CA GLY A 116 15.62 3.32 9.84
C GLY A 116 14.80 3.54 8.58
N LEU A 117 15.07 4.65 7.88
CA LEU A 117 14.41 5.03 6.63
C LEU A 117 15.37 4.98 5.45
N VAL A 118 14.84 4.64 4.27
CA VAL A 118 15.56 4.64 3.00
C VAL A 118 14.74 5.34 1.91
N TRP A 119 15.40 6.13 1.07
CA TRP A 119 14.76 6.77 -0.08
C TRP A 119 14.27 5.72 -1.08
N VAL A 120 13.12 5.98 -1.70
CA VAL A 120 12.67 5.17 -2.83
C VAL A 120 13.59 5.35 -4.04
N LYS A 121 13.52 4.42 -4.98
CA LYS A 121 14.23 4.56 -6.25
C LYS A 121 13.71 5.77 -7.03
N ASP A 122 14.58 6.42 -7.77
CA ASP A 122 14.24 7.50 -8.70
C ASP A 122 13.04 7.12 -9.58
N GLY A 123 12.02 7.97 -9.55
CA GLY A 123 10.80 7.81 -10.32
C GLY A 123 9.75 6.87 -9.74
N ALA A 124 9.96 6.33 -8.53
CA ALA A 124 8.97 5.53 -7.80
C ALA A 124 7.98 6.38 -6.99
N SER A 125 8.42 7.52 -6.45
CA SER A 125 7.56 8.37 -5.63
C SER A 125 6.61 9.18 -6.50
N TRP A 126 5.35 9.28 -6.09
CA TRP A 126 4.39 10.15 -6.77
C TRP A 126 4.69 11.65 -6.55
N ASN A 127 5.48 11.98 -5.51
CA ASN A 127 5.82 13.37 -5.21
C ASN A 127 6.97 13.90 -6.08
N GLU A 128 7.40 13.16 -7.10
CA GLU A 128 8.30 13.71 -8.10
C GLU A 128 7.64 14.88 -8.86
N TYR A 129 6.34 14.81 -9.16
CA TYR A 129 5.64 15.84 -9.94
C TYR A 129 4.34 16.38 -9.33
N ALA A 130 3.91 15.87 -8.18
CA ALA A 130 2.73 16.34 -7.47
C ALA A 130 3.03 16.59 -6.00
N ASP A 131 2.35 17.56 -5.41
CA ASP A 131 2.24 17.61 -3.96
C ASP A 131 1.34 16.43 -3.54
N ILE A 132 1.66 15.74 -2.44
CA ILE A 132 0.82 14.65 -1.90
C ILE A 132 0.44 14.98 -0.46
N LEU A 133 -0.85 14.98 -0.17
CA LEU A 133 -1.44 15.14 1.14
C LEU A 133 -1.99 13.79 1.60
N PHE A 134 -1.20 13.06 2.39
CA PHE A 134 -1.64 11.85 3.07
C PHE A 134 -2.54 12.26 4.24
N LEU A 135 -3.80 11.83 4.22
CA LEU A 135 -4.80 12.25 5.19
C LEU A 135 -5.29 11.05 5.99
N ASP A 136 -5.04 11.04 7.29
CA ASP A 136 -5.59 10.04 8.20
C ASP A 136 -7.08 10.33 8.39
N GLN A 137 -7.94 9.52 7.76
CA GLN A 137 -9.38 9.66 7.85
C GLN A 137 -10.04 8.27 7.82
N PRO A 138 -11.28 8.11 8.33
CA PRO A 138 -12.10 9.09 9.04
C PRO A 138 -11.55 9.49 10.42
N VAL A 139 -12.30 10.32 11.16
CA VAL A 139 -11.92 10.74 12.52
C VAL A 139 -11.69 9.51 13.42
N GLY A 140 -10.49 9.41 14.00
CA GLY A 140 -10.05 8.29 14.84
C GLY A 140 -8.99 7.37 14.21
N THR A 141 -8.78 7.48 12.89
CA THR A 141 -7.78 6.72 12.13
C THR A 141 -6.36 7.24 12.38
N GLY A 142 -5.38 6.34 12.55
CA GLY A 142 -3.97 6.73 12.68
C GLY A 142 -3.73 7.77 13.77
N PHE A 143 -3.16 8.92 13.40
CA PHE A 143 -2.98 10.04 14.32
C PHE A 143 -4.23 10.93 14.50
N SER A 144 -5.27 10.80 13.67
CA SER A 144 -6.51 11.58 13.78
C SER A 144 -7.31 11.24 15.03
N TYR A 145 -7.91 12.24 15.68
CA TYR A 145 -8.52 12.06 17.00
C TYR A 145 -9.86 12.74 17.19
N VAL A 146 -10.55 12.31 18.25
CA VAL A 146 -11.73 12.95 18.83
C VAL A 146 -11.80 12.65 20.32
N ASN A 147 -12.12 13.64 21.16
CA ASN A 147 -12.02 13.52 22.61
C ASN A 147 -13.15 12.70 23.28
N THR A 148 -14.23 12.40 22.56
CA THR A 148 -15.46 11.80 23.10
C THR A 148 -15.77 10.41 22.53
N ASN A 149 -14.80 9.73 21.92
CA ASN A 149 -15.00 8.48 21.16
C ASN A 149 -16.11 8.57 20.09
N SER A 150 -16.49 9.78 19.65
CA SER A 150 -17.48 10.01 18.60
C SER A 150 -16.85 9.84 17.21
N TYR A 151 -16.41 8.60 16.95
CA TYR A 151 -15.90 8.18 15.66
C TYR A 151 -16.93 8.42 14.55
N THR A 152 -16.44 8.54 13.32
CA THR A 152 -17.27 8.68 12.13
C THR A 152 -18.06 7.39 11.89
N THR A 153 -19.35 7.50 11.60
CA THR A 153 -20.25 6.34 11.48
C THR A 153 -20.88 6.18 10.10
N SER A 154 -20.62 7.09 9.16
CA SER A 154 -21.18 7.00 7.80
C SER A 154 -20.30 7.64 6.73
N LEU A 155 -20.48 7.20 5.47
CA LEU A 155 -19.75 7.76 4.33
C LEU A 155 -20.04 9.26 4.08
N PRO A 156 -21.30 9.75 4.15
CA PRO A 156 -21.57 11.19 4.08
C PRO A 156 -20.86 11.98 5.18
N GLN A 157 -20.85 11.48 6.41
CA GLN A 157 -20.17 12.15 7.51
C GLN A 157 -18.65 12.22 7.27
N ALA A 158 -18.02 11.11 6.83
CA ALA A 158 -16.60 11.11 6.49
C ALA A 158 -16.28 12.11 5.37
N ALA A 159 -17.13 12.21 4.35
CA ALA A 159 -16.97 13.16 3.26
C ALA A 159 -17.12 14.62 3.72
N ASP A 160 -18.10 14.91 4.59
CA ASP A 160 -18.29 16.24 5.18
C ASP A 160 -17.10 16.65 6.05
N GLU A 161 -16.52 15.71 6.80
CA GLU A 161 -15.33 15.94 7.62
C GLU A 161 -14.10 16.27 6.78
N VAL A 162 -13.88 15.53 5.68
CA VAL A 162 -12.80 15.83 4.73
C VAL A 162 -13.04 17.15 4.00
N LEU A 163 -14.29 17.45 3.62
CA LEU A 163 -14.63 18.75 3.02
C LEU A 163 -14.30 19.90 3.97
N HIS A 164 -14.71 19.78 5.24
CA HIS A 164 -14.42 20.80 6.24
C HIS A 164 -12.92 20.94 6.52
N PHE A 165 -12.20 19.82 6.60
CA PHE A 165 -10.74 19.82 6.69
C PHE A 165 -10.12 20.59 5.50
N LEU A 166 -10.58 20.35 4.27
CA LEU A 166 -10.07 21.05 3.09
C LEU A 166 -10.39 22.55 3.12
N GLU A 167 -11.54 22.95 3.66
CA GLU A 167 -11.86 24.36 3.90
C GLU A 167 -10.85 25.03 4.84
N GLN A 168 -10.43 24.34 5.92
CA GLN A 168 -9.40 24.84 6.84
C GLN A 168 -8.01 24.80 6.20
N PHE A 169 -7.70 23.73 5.48
CA PHE A 169 -6.42 23.52 4.83
C PHE A 169 -6.08 24.65 3.86
N VAL A 170 -7.04 25.11 3.05
CA VAL A 170 -6.81 26.23 2.12
C VAL A 170 -6.73 27.59 2.81
N GLN A 171 -7.13 27.71 4.09
CA GLN A 171 -6.82 28.92 4.88
C GLN A 171 -5.34 28.96 5.27
N VAL A 172 -4.77 27.80 5.60
CA VAL A 172 -3.36 27.66 5.99
C VAL A 172 -2.44 27.68 4.76
N PHE A 173 -2.82 26.98 3.69
CA PHE A 173 -2.09 26.82 2.44
C PHE A 173 -2.90 27.36 1.25
N PRO A 174 -3.05 28.69 1.13
CA PRO A 174 -3.94 29.33 0.16
C PRO A 174 -3.57 29.08 -1.30
N GLU A 175 -2.35 28.65 -1.59
CA GLU A 175 -1.93 28.25 -2.94
C GLU A 175 -2.77 27.10 -3.52
N TYR A 176 -3.37 26.25 -2.68
CA TYR A 176 -4.25 25.16 -3.09
C TYR A 176 -5.72 25.57 -3.27
N SER A 177 -6.06 26.80 -2.93
CA SER A 177 -7.45 27.27 -2.98
C SER A 177 -7.97 27.36 -4.42
N ARG A 178 -9.25 27.03 -4.60
CA ARG A 178 -9.95 27.24 -5.86
C ARG A 178 -10.00 28.73 -6.25
N GLU A 179 -10.03 29.63 -5.27
CA GLU A 179 -10.04 31.08 -5.50
C GLU A 179 -8.79 31.54 -6.26
N VAL A 180 -7.61 31.01 -5.93
CA VAL A 180 -6.37 31.28 -6.66
C VAL A 180 -6.47 30.80 -8.12
N GLU A 181 -7.05 29.62 -8.39
CA GLU A 181 -7.27 29.18 -9.78
C GLU A 181 -8.26 30.08 -10.52
N LEU A 182 -9.38 30.45 -9.89
CA LEU A 182 -10.37 31.31 -10.54
C LEU A 182 -9.81 32.70 -10.86
N GLN A 183 -8.95 33.24 -9.99
CA GLN A 183 -8.39 34.58 -10.15
C GLN A 183 -7.17 34.60 -11.10
N TYR A 184 -6.32 33.57 -11.07
CA TYR A 184 -5.03 33.57 -11.75
C TYR A 184 -4.80 32.38 -12.69
N GLY A 185 -5.81 31.52 -12.91
CA GLY A 185 -5.68 30.29 -13.69
C GLY A 185 -5.25 30.47 -15.14
N ASN A 186 -5.66 31.58 -15.78
CA ASN A 186 -5.22 31.93 -17.13
C ASN A 186 -3.71 32.25 -17.21
N GLN A 187 -3.06 32.47 -16.08
CA GLN A 187 -1.62 32.70 -15.96
C GLN A 187 -0.86 31.42 -15.54
N GLY A 188 -1.53 30.26 -15.57
CA GLY A 188 -0.96 28.99 -15.14
C GLY A 188 -0.89 28.80 -13.63
N SER A 189 -1.49 29.71 -12.85
CA SER A 189 -1.56 29.62 -11.39
C SER A 189 -2.72 28.72 -10.91
N GLY A 190 -2.71 28.35 -9.63
CA GLY A 190 -3.64 27.41 -9.03
C GLY A 190 -3.14 25.97 -9.06
N VAL A 191 -3.92 25.07 -8.47
CA VAL A 191 -3.55 23.67 -8.30
C VAL A 191 -4.70 22.78 -8.74
N ASP A 192 -4.44 21.87 -9.68
CA ASP A 192 -5.40 20.82 -10.00
C ASP A 192 -5.35 19.77 -8.88
N VAL A 193 -6.49 19.51 -8.25
CA VAL A 193 -6.59 18.55 -7.15
C VAL A 193 -7.16 17.23 -7.64
N PHE A 194 -6.56 16.14 -7.16
CA PHE A 194 -6.99 14.77 -7.40
C PHE A 194 -7.19 14.07 -6.05
N LEU A 195 -8.27 13.31 -5.92
CA LEU A 195 -8.44 12.40 -4.79
C LEU A 195 -7.95 11.02 -5.22
N ALA A 196 -7.00 10.44 -4.50
CA ALA A 196 -6.46 9.12 -4.81
C ALA A 196 -6.44 8.24 -3.57
N GLY A 197 -6.44 6.93 -3.76
CA GLY A 197 -6.37 6.00 -2.64
C GLY A 197 -6.78 4.61 -3.06
N GLU A 198 -6.91 3.74 -2.07
CA GLU A 198 -7.10 2.31 -2.31
C GLU A 198 -8.10 1.62 -1.38
N SER A 199 -8.48 0.40 -1.75
CA SER A 199 -9.27 -0.49 -0.89
C SER A 199 -10.64 0.14 -0.56
N PHE A 200 -10.99 0.24 0.73
CA PHE A 200 -12.21 0.92 1.17
C PHE A 200 -12.25 2.43 0.83
N ALA A 201 -11.13 3.05 0.45
CA ALA A 201 -11.15 4.40 -0.13
C ALA A 201 -11.93 4.47 -1.45
N GLY A 202 -12.19 3.32 -2.10
CA GLY A 202 -13.19 3.22 -3.16
C GLY A 202 -14.58 3.70 -2.74
N GLN A 203 -14.92 3.62 -1.46
CA GLN A 203 -16.13 4.22 -0.91
C GLN A 203 -15.93 5.69 -0.55
N TYR A 204 -14.84 6.05 0.15
CA TYR A 204 -14.61 7.42 0.60
C TYR A 204 -14.47 8.42 -0.56
N ILE A 205 -13.70 8.08 -1.57
CA ILE A 205 -13.28 9.02 -2.62
C ILE A 205 -14.48 9.56 -3.41
N PRO A 206 -15.43 8.74 -3.93
CA PRO A 206 -16.59 9.27 -4.64
C PRO A 206 -17.52 10.11 -3.74
N TYR A 207 -17.66 9.76 -2.46
CA TYR A 207 -18.46 10.54 -1.51
C TYR A 207 -17.82 11.92 -1.25
N THR A 208 -16.52 11.96 -0.97
CA THR A 208 -15.76 13.21 -0.81
C THR A 208 -15.77 14.05 -2.09
N ALA A 209 -15.59 13.43 -3.25
CA ALA A 209 -15.65 14.11 -4.54
C ALA A 209 -17.03 14.76 -4.76
N LYS A 210 -18.12 14.03 -4.45
CA LYS A 210 -19.48 14.55 -4.54
C LYS A 210 -19.68 15.75 -3.60
N ALA A 211 -19.23 15.65 -2.36
CA ALA A 211 -19.31 16.75 -1.39
C ALA A 211 -18.58 18.01 -1.91
N ILE A 212 -17.38 17.87 -2.47
CA ILE A 212 -16.61 18.98 -3.06
C ILE A 212 -17.34 19.58 -4.28
N VAL A 213 -17.81 18.75 -5.21
CA VAL A 213 -18.48 19.21 -6.44
C VAL A 213 -19.80 19.92 -6.15
N GLN A 214 -20.55 19.45 -5.14
CA GLN A 214 -21.85 20.01 -4.76
C GLN A 214 -21.74 21.18 -3.78
N ALA A 215 -20.57 21.44 -3.20
CA ALA A 215 -20.35 22.59 -2.33
C ALA A 215 -20.64 23.91 -3.07
N SER A 216 -21.35 24.82 -2.42
CA SER A 216 -21.64 26.15 -2.99
C SER A 216 -20.37 26.97 -3.28
N LYS A 217 -19.31 26.74 -2.49
CA LYS A 217 -17.98 27.32 -2.64
C LYS A 217 -16.95 26.21 -2.46
N PRO A 218 -16.65 25.41 -3.49
CA PRO A 218 -15.69 24.32 -3.37
C PRO A 218 -14.31 24.88 -2.97
N PRO A 219 -13.68 24.38 -1.88
CA PRO A 219 -12.43 24.94 -1.38
C PRO A 219 -11.27 24.71 -2.35
N VAL A 220 -11.33 23.64 -3.13
CA VAL A 220 -10.31 23.21 -4.09
C VAL A 220 -10.89 22.97 -5.48
N SER A 221 -10.00 22.86 -6.46
CA SER A 221 -10.36 22.61 -7.85
C SER A 221 -10.15 21.15 -8.22
N LEU A 222 -11.13 20.32 -7.86
CA LEU A 222 -11.12 18.88 -8.15
C LEU A 222 -11.18 18.63 -9.66
N LYS A 223 -10.21 17.87 -10.18
CA LYS A 223 -10.14 17.50 -11.60
C LYS A 223 -10.32 15.99 -11.85
N GLY A 224 -10.04 15.16 -10.86
CA GLY A 224 -10.18 13.72 -11.03
C GLY A 224 -10.09 12.94 -9.73
N ILE A 225 -10.48 11.67 -9.81
CA ILE A 225 -10.37 10.68 -8.75
C ILE A 225 -9.65 9.43 -9.27
N ALA A 226 -8.79 8.83 -8.47
CA ALA A 226 -8.06 7.60 -8.78
C ALA A 226 -8.27 6.57 -7.66
N ILE A 227 -8.77 5.39 -7.99
CA ILE A 227 -9.14 4.37 -7.00
C ILE A 227 -8.41 3.07 -7.34
N GLY A 228 -7.47 2.68 -6.48
CA GLY A 228 -6.69 1.45 -6.59
C GLY A 228 -7.35 0.30 -5.84
N ASN A 229 -7.50 -0.86 -6.47
CA ASN A 229 -7.99 -2.08 -5.81
C ASN A 229 -9.21 -1.78 -4.91
N GLY A 230 -10.15 -0.99 -5.43
CA GLY A 230 -11.17 -0.36 -4.59
C GLY A 230 -12.43 -1.20 -4.46
N PHE A 231 -13.01 -1.24 -3.27
CA PHE A 231 -14.37 -1.75 -3.07
C PHE A 231 -15.39 -0.66 -3.39
N ILE A 232 -15.99 -0.71 -4.58
CA ILE A 232 -16.91 0.32 -5.11
C ILE A 232 -18.31 -0.22 -5.44
N ASP A 233 -18.38 -1.46 -5.93
CA ASP A 233 -19.60 -2.10 -6.43
C ASP A 233 -19.70 -3.54 -5.91
N PRO A 234 -20.35 -3.75 -4.75
CA PRO A 234 -20.55 -5.07 -4.17
C PRO A 234 -21.13 -6.09 -5.16
N LYS A 235 -22.04 -5.66 -6.05
CA LYS A 235 -22.70 -6.56 -7.01
C LYS A 235 -21.74 -7.07 -8.08
N SER A 236 -20.78 -6.25 -8.52
CA SER A 236 -19.77 -6.68 -9.48
C SER A 236 -18.59 -7.40 -8.80
N GLN A 237 -18.31 -7.10 -7.54
CA GLN A 237 -17.09 -7.55 -6.86
C GLN A 237 -17.27 -8.85 -6.08
N TYR A 238 -18.33 -9.02 -5.29
CA TYR A 238 -18.50 -10.27 -4.55
C TYR A 238 -18.61 -11.48 -5.48
N GLY A 239 -17.83 -12.51 -5.17
CA GLY A 239 -17.69 -13.74 -5.96
C GLY A 239 -16.51 -13.72 -6.93
N SER A 240 -15.95 -12.54 -7.24
CA SER A 240 -14.73 -12.46 -8.06
C SER A 240 -13.50 -13.03 -7.34
N GLU A 241 -13.54 -13.12 -6.01
CA GLU A 241 -12.54 -13.79 -5.18
C GLU A 241 -12.45 -15.28 -5.54
N LEU A 242 -13.58 -15.94 -5.80
CA LEU A 242 -13.58 -17.34 -6.26
C LEU A 242 -13.00 -17.46 -7.68
N GLU A 243 -13.29 -16.49 -8.54
CA GLU A 243 -12.82 -16.49 -9.93
C GLU A 243 -11.31 -16.35 -10.01
N ILE A 244 -10.70 -15.47 -9.21
CA ILE A 244 -9.24 -15.33 -9.20
C ILE A 244 -8.54 -16.60 -8.69
N MET A 245 -9.14 -17.33 -7.73
CA MET A 245 -8.60 -18.62 -7.28
C MET A 245 -8.51 -19.64 -8.43
N VAL A 246 -9.45 -19.60 -9.38
CA VAL A 246 -9.43 -20.43 -10.58
C VAL A 246 -8.47 -19.87 -11.63
N GLU A 247 -8.50 -18.55 -11.88
CA GLU A 247 -7.64 -17.88 -12.87
C GLU A 247 -6.15 -18.10 -12.57
N LYS A 248 -5.78 -18.08 -11.29
CA LYS A 248 -4.41 -18.29 -10.81
C LYS A 248 -4.05 -19.75 -10.60
N ASN A 249 -4.94 -20.67 -11.01
CA ASN A 249 -4.76 -22.13 -10.90
C ASN A 249 -4.54 -22.63 -9.46
N ILE A 250 -5.06 -21.92 -8.46
CA ILE A 250 -5.03 -22.36 -7.06
C ILE A 250 -6.07 -23.46 -6.87
N TRP A 251 -7.26 -23.27 -7.44
CA TRP A 251 -8.33 -24.27 -7.48
C TRP A 251 -8.78 -24.56 -8.90
N THR A 252 -9.56 -25.63 -9.05
CA THR A 252 -10.29 -25.95 -10.28
C THR A 252 -11.78 -25.93 -10.00
N THR A 253 -12.60 -25.75 -11.03
CA THR A 253 -14.07 -25.78 -10.88
C THR A 253 -14.61 -27.13 -10.37
N SER A 254 -13.79 -28.19 -10.42
CA SER A 254 -14.11 -29.51 -9.88
C SER A 254 -13.69 -29.72 -8.42
N SER A 255 -12.89 -28.83 -7.84
CA SER A 255 -12.39 -28.98 -6.46
C SER A 255 -13.53 -28.80 -5.45
N ASP A 256 -13.39 -29.42 -4.28
CA ASP A 256 -14.45 -29.36 -3.26
C ASP A 256 -14.48 -28.00 -2.57
N GLU A 257 -13.34 -27.32 -2.47
CA GLU A 257 -13.21 -25.93 -2.03
C GLU A 257 -13.99 -25.00 -2.95
N TYR A 258 -13.82 -25.13 -4.28
CA TYR A 258 -14.56 -24.34 -5.26
C TYR A 258 -16.06 -24.53 -5.11
N LYS A 259 -16.55 -25.77 -5.05
CA LYS A 259 -17.99 -26.05 -4.94
C LYS A 259 -18.59 -25.46 -3.66
N ARG A 260 -17.84 -25.51 -2.56
CA ARG A 260 -18.25 -24.93 -1.27
C ARG A 260 -18.44 -23.42 -1.38
N VAL A 261 -17.42 -22.71 -1.88
CA VAL A 261 -17.47 -21.25 -2.01
C VAL A 261 -18.51 -20.83 -3.07
N ALA A 262 -18.62 -21.56 -4.18
CA ALA A 262 -19.59 -21.27 -5.25
C ALA A 262 -21.03 -21.23 -4.75
N LYS A 263 -21.39 -22.11 -3.80
CA LYS A 263 -22.71 -22.10 -3.16
C LYS A 263 -22.95 -20.81 -2.38
N ILE A 264 -21.96 -20.36 -1.62
CA ILE A 264 -22.04 -19.10 -0.84
C ILE A 264 -22.16 -17.91 -1.79
N VAL A 265 -21.39 -17.89 -2.88
CA VAL A 265 -21.48 -16.85 -3.93
C VAL A 265 -22.88 -16.77 -4.52
N GLU A 266 -23.50 -17.90 -4.86
CA GLU A 266 -24.86 -17.93 -5.40
C GLU A 266 -25.89 -17.34 -4.41
N GLU A 267 -25.77 -17.68 -3.13
CA GLU A 267 -26.67 -17.17 -2.10
C GLU A 267 -26.42 -15.68 -1.81
N CYS A 268 -25.16 -15.24 -1.78
CA CYS A 268 -24.79 -13.83 -1.67
C CYS A 268 -25.40 -13.00 -2.80
N HIS A 269 -25.32 -13.47 -4.05
CA HIS A 269 -25.91 -12.76 -5.20
C HIS A 269 -27.44 -12.70 -5.11
N LYS A 270 -28.11 -13.75 -4.61
CA LYS A 270 -29.56 -13.70 -4.34
C LYS A 270 -29.92 -12.65 -3.29
N ASP A 271 -29.07 -12.44 -2.29
CA ASP A 271 -29.28 -11.42 -1.26
C ASP A 271 -29.02 -10.01 -1.81
N LEU A 272 -27.98 -9.82 -2.63
CA LEU A 272 -27.71 -8.57 -3.36
C LEU A 272 -28.89 -8.16 -4.26
N ASP A 273 -29.51 -9.11 -4.95
CA ASP A 273 -30.64 -8.86 -5.87
C ASP A 273 -31.94 -8.44 -5.16
N LYS A 274 -32.09 -8.71 -3.85
CA LYS A 274 -33.24 -8.25 -3.06
C LYS A 274 -33.22 -6.74 -2.79
N GLY A 275 -32.13 -6.06 -3.14
CA GLY A 275 -31.88 -4.68 -2.73
C GLY A 275 -31.27 -4.67 -1.34
N GLY A 276 -29.95 -4.69 -1.30
CA GLY A 276 -29.13 -4.61 -0.10
C GLY A 276 -28.02 -3.59 -0.26
N LEU A 277 -27.54 -3.06 0.86
CA LEU A 277 -26.50 -2.03 0.92
C LEU A 277 -25.11 -2.63 0.72
N ARG A 278 -24.08 -1.79 0.92
CA ARG A 278 -22.67 -2.13 0.75
C ARG A 278 -22.23 -3.41 1.50
N GLU A 279 -22.70 -3.61 2.72
CA GLU A 279 -22.33 -4.74 3.58
C GLU A 279 -23.47 -5.77 3.61
N ILE A 280 -23.17 -7.02 3.25
CA ILE A 280 -24.12 -8.13 3.34
C ILE A 280 -23.39 -9.29 4.03
N GLY A 281 -23.81 -9.63 5.25
CA GLY A 281 -23.08 -10.60 6.08
C GLY A 281 -22.82 -11.94 5.39
N ARG A 282 -23.77 -12.44 4.59
CA ARG A 282 -23.57 -13.68 3.81
C ARG A 282 -22.45 -13.55 2.77
N CYS A 283 -22.27 -12.38 2.18
CA CYS A 283 -21.21 -12.15 1.20
C CYS A 283 -19.83 -12.12 1.87
N ASP A 284 -19.74 -11.70 3.14
CA ASP A 284 -18.49 -11.71 3.90
C ASP A 284 -17.97 -13.15 4.17
N GLU A 285 -18.87 -14.14 4.18
CA GLU A 285 -18.52 -15.56 4.31
C GLU A 285 -17.67 -16.07 3.14
N ILE A 286 -17.72 -15.43 1.96
CA ILE A 286 -16.96 -15.84 0.76
C ILE A 286 -15.47 -15.85 1.07
N LEU A 287 -14.94 -14.69 1.51
CA LEU A 287 -13.51 -14.55 1.78
C LEU A 287 -13.09 -15.40 2.98
N GLN A 288 -13.92 -15.45 4.04
CA GLN A 288 -13.64 -16.26 5.23
C GLN A 288 -13.54 -17.75 4.89
N THR A 289 -14.45 -18.24 4.04
CA THR A 289 -14.41 -19.63 3.57
C THR A 289 -13.20 -19.91 2.70
N ILE A 290 -12.75 -18.94 1.89
CA ILE A 290 -11.51 -19.05 1.11
C ILE A 290 -10.30 -19.16 2.03
N ILE A 291 -10.18 -18.27 3.01
CA ILE A 291 -9.11 -18.30 4.01
C ILE A 291 -9.09 -19.66 4.72
N ALA A 292 -10.23 -20.08 5.28
CA ALA A 292 -10.34 -21.36 5.98
C ALA A 292 -9.98 -22.56 5.09
N SER A 293 -10.38 -22.55 3.81
CA SER A 293 -10.11 -23.63 2.85
C SER A 293 -8.66 -23.65 2.35
N THR A 294 -7.91 -22.56 2.51
CA THR A 294 -6.48 -22.48 2.18
C THR A 294 -5.57 -22.65 3.39
N THR A 295 -6.14 -22.71 4.60
CA THR A 295 -5.38 -22.93 5.83
C THR A 295 -4.76 -24.32 5.86
N ALA A 296 -3.44 -24.38 5.98
CA ALA A 296 -2.65 -25.59 6.02
C ALA A 296 -1.64 -25.56 7.16
N LYS A 297 -1.35 -26.73 7.74
CA LYS A 297 -0.34 -26.86 8.80
C LYS A 297 1.06 -26.62 8.23
N GLN A 298 1.86 -25.80 8.91
CA GLN A 298 3.24 -25.56 8.52
C GLN A 298 4.11 -26.81 8.75
N PRO A 299 4.89 -27.28 7.75
CA PRO A 299 5.80 -28.40 7.94
C PRO A 299 6.85 -28.12 9.03
N GLY A 300 6.90 -28.96 10.07
CA GLY A 300 7.89 -28.84 11.14
C GLY A 300 7.61 -27.74 12.17
N SER A 301 6.42 -27.13 12.15
CA SER A 301 5.95 -26.12 13.10
C SER A 301 4.60 -26.54 13.72
N SER A 302 4.27 -25.99 14.88
CA SER A 302 2.93 -26.11 15.49
C SER A 302 1.91 -25.16 14.84
N GLY A 303 2.37 -24.19 14.05
CA GLY A 303 1.54 -23.15 13.43
C GLY A 303 0.87 -23.57 12.12
N TYR A 304 -0.05 -22.72 11.68
CA TYR A 304 -0.77 -22.83 10.41
C TYR A 304 -0.48 -21.62 9.53
N THR A 305 -0.57 -21.81 8.22
CA THR A 305 -0.52 -20.75 7.20
C THR A 305 -1.79 -20.73 6.40
N CYS A 306 -2.18 -19.56 5.94
CA CYS A 306 -3.32 -19.31 5.07
C CYS A 306 -2.86 -18.44 3.88
N ILE A 307 -3.69 -18.36 2.85
CA ILE A 307 -3.46 -17.43 1.73
C ILE A 307 -3.37 -15.99 2.24
N ASN A 308 -2.51 -15.18 1.61
CA ASN A 308 -2.50 -13.75 1.85
C ASN A 308 -3.64 -13.10 1.04
N VAL A 309 -4.58 -12.45 1.73
CA VAL A 309 -5.74 -11.80 1.09
C VAL A 309 -5.39 -10.60 0.21
N TYR A 310 -4.16 -10.08 0.32
CA TYR A 310 -3.67 -8.96 -0.47
C TYR A 310 -2.83 -9.38 -1.68
N ASP A 311 -2.33 -10.63 -1.71
CA ASP A 311 -1.57 -11.19 -2.82
C ASP A 311 -1.69 -12.72 -2.86
N VAL A 312 -2.42 -13.24 -3.85
CA VAL A 312 -2.68 -14.67 -4.06
C VAL A 312 -1.42 -15.52 -4.27
N ARG A 313 -0.28 -14.90 -4.58
CA ARG A 313 1.02 -15.58 -4.74
C ARG A 313 1.70 -15.84 -3.40
N LEU A 314 1.23 -15.20 -2.33
CA LEU A 314 1.84 -15.23 -1.00
C LEU A 314 0.97 -16.01 0.00
N SER A 315 1.59 -16.36 1.12
CA SER A 315 0.92 -16.95 2.28
C SER A 315 1.42 -16.28 3.54
N ASP A 316 0.62 -16.29 4.59
CA ASP A 316 0.92 -15.71 5.90
C ASP A 316 0.51 -16.67 7.02
N SER A 317 0.99 -16.42 8.23
CA SER A 317 0.54 -17.11 9.44
C SER A 317 -0.97 -16.95 9.65
N SER A 318 -1.64 -18.02 10.07
CA SER A 318 -3.02 -17.96 10.54
C SER A 318 -3.06 -17.54 12.01
N PRO A 319 -3.95 -16.63 12.44
CA PRO A 319 -5.08 -16.06 11.68
C PRO A 319 -4.78 -14.74 10.94
N ALA A 320 -3.53 -14.31 10.83
CA ALA A 320 -3.20 -13.02 10.19
C ALA A 320 -3.51 -13.00 8.68
N CYS A 321 -3.20 -14.06 7.92
CA CYS A 321 -3.66 -14.27 6.54
C CYS A 321 -3.47 -13.06 5.59
N GLY A 322 -2.40 -12.28 5.77
CA GLY A 322 -2.11 -11.08 5.02
C GLY A 322 -1.92 -9.84 5.91
N MET A 323 -2.41 -9.86 7.15
CA MET A 323 -2.28 -8.73 8.06
C MET A 323 -0.85 -8.45 8.54
N ASN A 324 0.11 -9.37 8.32
CA ASN A 324 1.53 -9.10 8.57
C ASN A 324 2.27 -8.55 7.33
N TRP A 325 1.57 -8.39 6.21
CA TRP A 325 2.15 -7.93 4.96
C TRP A 325 1.93 -6.42 4.77
N PRO A 326 2.89 -5.69 4.18
CA PRO A 326 4.20 -6.15 3.73
C PRO A 326 5.17 -6.36 4.90
N THR A 327 6.28 -7.08 4.67
CA THR A 327 7.23 -7.46 5.74
C THR A 327 7.85 -6.26 6.49
N THR A 328 7.72 -5.05 5.95
CA THR A 328 8.17 -3.79 6.58
C THR A 328 7.17 -3.18 7.55
N LEU A 329 5.93 -3.68 7.60
CA LEU A 329 4.85 -3.13 8.41
C LEU A 329 5.21 -3.10 9.90
N SER A 330 5.74 -4.20 10.45
CA SER A 330 6.16 -4.25 11.87
C SER A 330 7.21 -3.18 12.21
N ALA A 331 8.16 -2.90 11.30
CA ALA A 331 9.16 -1.86 11.53
C ALA A 331 8.53 -0.45 11.50
N MET A 332 7.47 -0.26 10.72
CA MET A 332 6.73 1.01 10.67
C MET A 332 6.00 1.29 11.99
N TYR A 333 5.38 0.28 12.60
CA TYR A 333 4.81 0.38 13.96
C TYR A 333 5.87 0.83 14.97
N ASP A 334 7.07 0.25 14.94
CA ASP A 334 8.15 0.63 15.85
C ASP A 334 8.60 2.07 15.62
N TYR A 335 8.73 2.48 14.36
CA TYR A 335 9.19 3.81 13.99
C TYR A 335 8.20 4.92 14.39
N LEU A 336 6.92 4.77 14.04
CA LEU A 336 5.89 5.79 14.30
C LEU A 336 5.50 5.90 15.79
N ARG A 337 5.88 4.93 16.62
CA ARG A 337 5.73 4.99 18.08
C ARG A 337 6.83 5.80 18.78
N ARG A 338 7.95 6.09 18.11
CA ARG A 338 9.07 6.77 18.77
C ARG A 338 8.74 8.22 19.14
N PRO A 339 9.10 8.68 20.36
CA PRO A 339 8.83 10.05 20.79
C PRO A 339 9.47 11.14 19.91
N ASP A 340 10.69 10.89 19.40
CA ASP A 340 11.39 11.84 18.52
C ASP A 340 10.72 11.97 17.14
N VAL A 341 10.23 10.85 16.59
CA VAL A 341 9.46 10.80 15.34
C VAL A 341 8.12 11.52 15.49
N ARG A 342 7.36 11.19 16.55
CA ARG A 342 6.06 11.80 16.85
C ARG A 342 6.19 13.32 17.04
N LYS A 343 7.22 13.75 17.77
CA LYS A 343 7.54 15.17 17.93
C LYS A 343 7.90 15.84 16.60
N ALA A 344 8.68 15.19 15.74
CA ALA A 344 9.04 15.73 14.42
C ALA A 344 7.81 15.92 13.52
N LEU A 345 6.83 15.02 13.62
CA LEU A 345 5.56 15.05 12.89
C LEU A 345 4.49 15.94 13.53
N HIS A 346 4.80 16.64 14.63
CA HIS A 346 3.86 17.48 15.38
C HIS A 346 2.64 16.72 15.92
N VAL A 347 2.83 15.45 16.30
CA VAL A 347 1.79 14.64 16.97
C VAL A 347 1.55 15.19 18.38
N ASP A 348 0.30 15.48 18.72
CA ASP A 348 -0.08 16.03 20.02
C ASP A 348 -0.32 14.89 21.02
N GLU A 349 0.67 14.64 21.88
CA GLU A 349 0.60 13.55 22.86
C GLU A 349 -0.50 13.73 23.92
N ASN A 350 -1.05 14.95 24.09
CA ASN A 350 -2.17 15.15 25.02
C ASN A 350 -3.49 14.65 24.44
N HIS A 351 -3.68 14.83 23.13
CA HIS A 351 -4.89 14.43 22.41
C HIS A 351 -4.77 13.05 21.75
N LYS A 352 -3.54 12.59 21.52
CA LYS A 352 -3.19 11.25 21.05
C LYS A 352 -2.09 10.63 21.91
N PRO A 353 -2.38 10.26 23.17
CA PRO A 353 -1.40 9.56 24.00
C PRO A 353 -1.15 8.12 23.51
N GLU A 354 -2.07 7.55 22.72
CA GLU A 354 -1.95 6.17 22.26
C GLU A 354 -0.82 5.99 21.24
N ALA A 355 -0.28 4.77 21.22
CA ALA A 355 0.63 4.34 20.18
C ALA A 355 -0.07 4.39 18.81
N TRP A 356 0.70 4.76 17.78
CA TRP A 356 0.20 4.66 16.40
C TRP A 356 -0.11 3.20 16.07
N VAL A 357 -1.25 2.98 15.44
CA VAL A 357 -1.64 1.70 14.85
C VAL A 357 -2.02 1.94 13.39
N GLU A 358 -1.76 0.94 12.56
CA GLU A 358 -2.10 0.99 11.13
C GLU A 358 -3.60 1.13 10.95
N CYS A 359 -4.39 0.20 11.49
CA CYS A 359 -5.84 0.18 11.37
C CYS A 359 -6.51 0.23 12.74
N ASN A 360 -7.36 1.23 12.97
CA ASN A 360 -8.16 1.34 14.19
C ASN A 360 -9.50 0.61 14.02
N SER A 361 -9.61 -0.59 14.60
CA SER A 361 -10.82 -1.42 14.52
C SER A 361 -12.08 -0.73 15.04
N ASN A 362 -11.98 0.20 16.00
CA ASN A 362 -13.16 0.94 16.49
C ASN A 362 -13.77 1.85 15.41
N VAL A 363 -12.92 2.46 14.57
CA VAL A 363 -13.37 3.21 13.40
C VAL A 363 -13.96 2.27 12.37
N GLY A 364 -13.33 1.11 12.16
CA GLY A 364 -13.85 0.00 11.36
C GLY A 364 -15.30 -0.37 11.72
N TRP A 365 -15.51 -0.70 13.00
CA TRP A 365 -16.82 -1.05 13.55
C TRP A 365 -17.84 0.09 13.44
N ALA A 366 -17.44 1.32 13.76
CA ALA A 366 -18.31 2.48 13.64
C ALA A 366 -18.80 2.67 12.20
N MET A 367 -17.92 2.53 11.20
CA MET A 367 -18.28 2.66 9.78
C MET A 367 -19.14 1.50 9.26
N ARG A 368 -19.03 0.29 9.83
CA ARG A 368 -19.91 -0.84 9.52
C ARG A 368 -21.36 -0.63 9.97
N THR A 369 -21.61 0.30 10.90
CA THR A 369 -22.98 0.67 11.29
C THR A 369 -23.73 1.46 10.20
N ASP A 370 -23.00 1.96 9.19
CA ASP A 370 -23.58 2.63 8.04
C ASP A 370 -24.37 1.67 7.14
N THR A 371 -25.64 1.56 7.44
CA THR A 371 -26.63 0.77 6.70
C THR A 371 -27.54 1.65 5.86
N THR A 372 -27.10 2.85 5.46
CA THR A 372 -27.95 3.77 4.68
C THR A 372 -27.27 4.32 3.46
N SER A 373 -25.94 4.41 3.48
CA SER A 373 -25.17 4.90 2.33
C SER A 373 -25.15 3.86 1.20
N PRO A 374 -25.59 4.22 -0.03
CA PRO A 374 -25.45 3.34 -1.17
C PRO A 374 -23.97 3.11 -1.53
N PRO A 375 -23.64 2.00 -2.23
CA PRO A 375 -22.31 1.80 -2.78
C PRO A 375 -21.85 2.97 -3.65
N SER A 376 -20.59 3.35 -3.51
CA SER A 376 -20.02 4.54 -4.16
C SER A 376 -20.02 4.49 -5.69
N VAL A 377 -20.11 3.30 -6.32
CA VAL A 377 -20.29 3.16 -7.76
C VAL A 377 -21.49 3.96 -8.29
N GLN A 378 -22.55 4.11 -7.48
CA GLN A 378 -23.75 4.86 -7.85
C GLN A 378 -23.49 6.37 -7.97
N LEU A 379 -22.38 6.88 -7.42
CA LEU A 379 -22.00 8.29 -7.49
C LEU A 379 -21.12 8.61 -8.72
N LEU A 380 -20.50 7.58 -9.32
CA LEU A 380 -19.58 7.76 -10.45
C LEU A 380 -20.23 8.39 -11.70
N PRO A 381 -21.47 8.05 -12.11
CA PRO A 381 -22.09 8.65 -13.28
C PRO A 381 -22.23 10.17 -13.18
N ASP A 382 -22.69 10.68 -12.02
CA ASP A 382 -22.84 12.12 -11.78
C ASP A 382 -21.49 12.83 -11.73
N LEU A 383 -20.48 12.20 -11.11
CA LEU A 383 -19.11 12.74 -11.09
C LEU A 383 -18.54 12.84 -12.51
N LEU A 384 -18.67 11.79 -13.31
CA LEU A 384 -18.25 11.78 -14.72
C LEU A 384 -18.98 12.85 -15.54
N ALA A 385 -20.30 13.01 -15.33
CA ALA A 385 -21.12 14.02 -15.99
C ALA A 385 -20.73 15.46 -15.59
N SER A 386 -20.25 15.66 -14.35
CA SER A 386 -19.72 16.94 -13.89
C SER A 386 -18.32 17.29 -14.44
N GLY A 387 -17.71 16.38 -15.20
CA GLY A 387 -16.39 16.56 -15.81
C GLY A 387 -15.21 16.07 -14.96
N VAL A 388 -15.48 15.44 -13.80
CA VAL A 388 -14.45 14.78 -12.99
C VAL A 388 -13.95 13.55 -13.74
N LYS A 389 -12.64 13.44 -13.94
CA LYS A 389 -12.02 12.24 -14.52
C LYS A 389 -11.99 11.12 -13.48
N VAL A 390 -12.27 9.89 -13.88
CA VAL A 390 -12.21 8.72 -12.98
C VAL A 390 -11.17 7.75 -13.50
N LEU A 391 -10.22 7.36 -12.66
CA LEU A 391 -9.30 6.26 -12.88
C LEU A 391 -9.63 5.15 -11.88
N LEU A 392 -9.95 3.98 -12.38
CA LEU A 392 -10.00 2.74 -11.61
C LEU A 392 -8.78 1.92 -12.00
N PHE A 393 -7.96 1.52 -11.04
CA PHE A 393 -6.82 0.65 -11.30
C PHE A 393 -6.81 -0.52 -10.34
N ALA A 394 -6.27 -1.66 -10.77
CA ALA A 394 -6.21 -2.84 -9.93
C ALA A 394 -5.00 -3.72 -10.26
N GLY A 395 -4.30 -4.15 -9.21
CA GLY A 395 -3.30 -5.21 -9.31
C GLY A 395 -3.93 -6.56 -9.64
N GLU A 396 -3.34 -7.28 -10.60
CA GLU A 396 -3.85 -8.58 -11.06
C GLU A 396 -3.67 -9.74 -10.06
N GLU A 397 -2.95 -9.53 -8.96
CA GLU A 397 -2.64 -10.57 -7.95
C GLU A 397 -3.37 -10.35 -6.61
N ASP A 398 -4.13 -9.26 -6.47
CA ASP A 398 -4.96 -9.00 -5.29
C ASP A 398 -6.13 -10.00 -5.22
N LEU A 399 -6.46 -10.51 -4.03
CA LEU A 399 -7.63 -11.37 -3.81
C LEU A 399 -8.87 -10.55 -3.40
N ILE A 400 -8.75 -9.77 -2.32
CA ILE A 400 -9.89 -9.15 -1.63
C ILE A 400 -10.60 -8.09 -2.48
N CYS A 401 -9.87 -7.31 -3.29
CA CYS A 401 -10.43 -6.30 -4.19
C CYS A 401 -9.88 -6.45 -5.61
N ASN A 402 -9.89 -7.70 -6.08
CA ASN A 402 -9.21 -8.15 -7.29
C ASN A 402 -9.63 -7.42 -8.58
N ALA A 403 -8.72 -7.47 -9.56
CA ALA A 403 -8.87 -6.84 -10.86
C ALA A 403 -10.10 -7.32 -11.66
N ILE A 404 -10.58 -8.55 -11.47
CA ILE A 404 -11.78 -9.07 -12.14
C ILE A 404 -13.01 -8.28 -11.71
N GLY A 405 -13.21 -8.14 -10.39
CA GLY A 405 -14.33 -7.40 -9.81
C GLY A 405 -14.31 -5.91 -10.18
N VAL A 406 -13.15 -5.25 -10.07
CA VAL A 406 -13.01 -3.81 -10.40
C VAL A 406 -13.26 -3.57 -11.90
N ARG A 407 -12.72 -4.42 -12.78
CA ARG A 407 -12.98 -4.34 -14.23
C ARG A 407 -14.46 -4.53 -14.54
N ARG A 408 -15.09 -5.53 -13.91
CA ARG A 408 -16.52 -5.80 -14.08
C ARG A 408 -17.37 -4.61 -13.64
N ALA A 409 -17.03 -3.96 -12.53
CA ALA A 409 -17.71 -2.74 -12.09
C ALA A 409 -17.62 -1.63 -13.15
N ALA A 410 -16.44 -1.43 -13.75
CA ALA A 410 -16.24 -0.46 -14.82
C ALA A 410 -17.02 -0.81 -16.11
N ASP A 411 -17.04 -2.08 -16.50
CA ASP A 411 -17.79 -2.58 -17.66
C ASP A 411 -19.33 -2.53 -17.42
N ASN A 412 -19.76 -2.65 -16.16
CA ASN A 412 -21.17 -2.59 -15.79
C ASN A 412 -21.71 -1.17 -15.58
N LEU A 413 -20.83 -0.19 -15.37
CA LEU A 413 -21.22 1.20 -15.14
C LEU A 413 -21.96 1.76 -16.36
N GLU A 414 -23.08 2.43 -16.12
CA GLU A 414 -23.80 3.20 -17.13
C GLU A 414 -23.62 4.70 -16.84
N TRP A 415 -23.06 5.43 -17.79
CA TRP A 415 -22.87 6.87 -17.67
C TRP A 415 -22.94 7.51 -19.06
N ASN A 416 -23.24 8.80 -19.15
CA ASN A 416 -23.25 9.57 -20.40
C ASN A 416 -23.92 8.84 -21.58
N GLY A 417 -25.03 8.14 -21.32
CA GLY A 417 -25.89 7.51 -22.32
C GLY A 417 -25.51 6.09 -22.80
N SER A 418 -24.46 5.47 -22.25
CA SER A 418 -24.08 4.08 -22.62
C SER A 418 -23.44 3.32 -21.46
N LYS A 419 -23.62 1.99 -21.45
CA LYS A 419 -23.01 1.06 -20.50
C LYS A 419 -21.59 0.66 -20.94
N GLY A 420 -20.66 0.64 -19.97
CA GLY A 420 -19.28 0.22 -20.17
C GLY A 420 -18.50 1.13 -21.12
N PHE A 421 -17.34 0.67 -21.59
CA PHE A 421 -16.49 1.47 -22.46
C PHE A 421 -16.92 1.53 -23.93
N GLY A 422 -17.84 0.65 -24.36
CA GLY A 422 -18.19 0.48 -25.78
C GLY A 422 -17.15 -0.32 -26.58
N ASP A 423 -17.54 -0.73 -27.79
CA ASP A 423 -16.72 -1.56 -28.69
C ASP A 423 -15.61 -0.76 -29.41
N ASP A 424 -15.78 0.56 -29.51
CA ASP A 424 -14.88 1.51 -30.16
C ASP A 424 -13.69 1.95 -29.28
N HIS A 425 -13.70 1.56 -28.00
CA HIS A 425 -12.63 1.83 -27.04
C HIS A 425 -12.03 0.53 -26.50
N PRO A 426 -11.35 -0.28 -27.33
CA PRO A 426 -10.73 -1.53 -26.87
C PRO A 426 -9.62 -1.25 -25.84
N ALA A 427 -9.39 -2.23 -24.95
CA ALA A 427 -8.22 -2.21 -24.09
C ALA A 427 -6.93 -2.25 -24.92
N LYS A 428 -5.93 -1.50 -24.48
CA LYS A 428 -4.61 -1.41 -25.12
C LYS A 428 -3.55 -1.92 -24.16
N ASP A 429 -2.53 -2.58 -24.70
CA ASP A 429 -1.36 -2.96 -23.93
C ASP A 429 -0.59 -1.71 -23.49
N TRP A 430 -0.19 -1.68 -22.23
CA TRP A 430 0.62 -0.61 -21.66
C TRP A 430 1.99 -1.16 -21.30
N TYR A 431 3.03 -0.46 -21.74
CA TYR A 431 4.42 -0.83 -21.53
C TYR A 431 5.14 0.25 -20.72
N VAL A 432 5.99 -0.18 -19.80
CA VAL A 432 6.91 0.65 -19.04
C VAL A 432 8.28 0.00 -19.08
N ASN A 433 9.30 0.78 -19.44
CA ASN A 433 10.68 0.35 -19.63
C ASN A 433 10.80 -0.89 -20.54
N GLY A 434 10.04 -0.91 -21.64
CA GLY A 434 9.99 -2.02 -22.60
C GLY A 434 9.28 -3.29 -22.11
N SER A 435 8.81 -3.34 -20.87
CA SER A 435 8.09 -4.49 -20.29
C SER A 435 6.59 -4.24 -20.29
N LEU A 436 5.79 -5.28 -20.53
CA LEU A 436 4.33 -5.20 -20.44
C LEU A 436 3.94 -4.93 -18.98
N ALA A 437 3.45 -3.74 -18.71
CA ALA A 437 3.02 -3.28 -17.39
C ALA A 437 1.56 -3.66 -17.11
N GLY A 438 0.74 -3.79 -18.15
CA GLY A 438 -0.64 -4.23 -18.01
C GLY A 438 -1.54 -3.77 -19.16
N SER A 439 -2.81 -3.51 -18.85
CA SER A 439 -3.81 -3.08 -19.82
C SER A 439 -4.37 -1.71 -19.48
N TRP A 440 -4.73 -0.94 -20.50
CA TRP A 440 -5.24 0.43 -20.38
C TRP A 440 -6.47 0.62 -21.25
N ARG A 441 -7.58 1.10 -20.67
CA ARG A 441 -8.82 1.37 -21.41
C ARG A 441 -9.44 2.69 -20.94
N THR A 442 -9.75 3.59 -21.87
CA THR A 442 -10.33 4.90 -21.56
C THR A 442 -11.51 5.18 -22.48
N ALA A 443 -12.64 5.59 -21.90
CA ALA A 443 -13.78 6.14 -22.63
C ALA A 443 -14.50 7.17 -21.76
N ARG A 444 -14.92 8.30 -22.34
CA ARG A 444 -15.86 9.25 -21.72
C ARG A 444 -15.47 9.64 -20.28
N ASN A 445 -14.19 10.00 -20.07
CA ASN A 445 -13.55 10.37 -18.79
C ASN A 445 -13.36 9.26 -17.74
N LEU A 446 -13.84 8.03 -17.99
CA LEU A 446 -13.48 6.86 -17.20
C LEU A 446 -12.26 6.17 -17.82
N THR A 447 -11.30 5.81 -16.98
CA THR A 447 -10.14 4.99 -17.33
C THR A 447 -10.07 3.79 -16.41
N TYR A 448 -9.89 2.60 -16.98
CA TYR A 448 -9.53 1.39 -16.24
C TYR A 448 -8.10 0.97 -16.60
N VAL A 449 -7.31 0.63 -15.59
CA VAL A 449 -5.94 0.10 -15.74
C VAL A 449 -5.77 -1.19 -14.94
N GLY A 450 -5.53 -2.31 -15.62
CA GLY A 450 -5.10 -3.55 -14.99
C GLY A 450 -3.58 -3.59 -14.90
N ILE A 451 -3.01 -3.89 -13.74
CA ILE A 451 -1.56 -3.81 -13.49
C ILE A 451 -1.00 -5.20 -13.24
N LYS A 452 -0.20 -5.67 -14.19
CA LYS A 452 0.34 -7.01 -14.21
C LYS A 452 1.31 -7.23 -13.05
N GLY A 453 1.03 -8.26 -12.25
CA GLY A 453 1.88 -8.64 -11.12
C GLY A 453 1.84 -7.68 -9.92
N GLY A 454 0.91 -6.73 -9.89
CA GLY A 454 0.61 -5.90 -8.72
C GLY A 454 -0.34 -6.62 -7.76
N SER A 455 -0.14 -6.44 -6.46
CA SER A 455 -1.00 -6.92 -5.36
C SER A 455 -2.12 -5.90 -5.05
N HIS A 456 -2.71 -6.00 -3.86
CA HIS A 456 -3.63 -5.00 -3.31
C HIS A 456 -3.00 -3.60 -3.23
N MET A 457 -1.77 -3.51 -2.71
CA MET A 457 -1.00 -2.26 -2.66
C MET A 457 -0.06 -2.20 -3.85
N VAL A 458 -0.58 -1.76 -5.00
CA VAL A 458 0.18 -1.70 -6.26
C VAL A 458 1.49 -0.92 -6.11
N GLY A 459 1.52 0.12 -5.27
CA GLY A 459 2.73 0.92 -5.02
C GLY A 459 3.88 0.12 -4.41
N VAL A 460 3.59 -0.97 -3.69
CA VAL A 460 4.60 -1.87 -3.12
C VAL A 460 5.28 -2.70 -4.21
N ASP A 461 4.50 -3.32 -5.11
CA ASP A 461 5.04 -4.25 -6.12
C ASP A 461 5.55 -3.56 -7.39
N LYS A 462 4.84 -2.50 -7.80
CA LYS A 462 4.94 -1.86 -9.12
C LYS A 462 5.07 -0.34 -8.99
N PRO A 463 6.04 0.19 -8.22
CA PRO A 463 6.14 1.61 -7.92
C PRO A 463 6.40 2.49 -9.15
N ILE A 464 7.17 2.01 -10.13
CA ILE A 464 7.47 2.79 -11.34
C ILE A 464 6.25 2.83 -12.26
N GLU A 465 5.58 1.70 -12.43
CA GLU A 465 4.38 1.58 -13.24
C GLU A 465 3.21 2.38 -12.60
N SER A 466 2.99 2.25 -11.29
CA SER A 466 1.95 2.99 -10.57
C SER A 466 2.12 4.50 -10.71
N HIS A 467 3.37 4.98 -10.63
CA HIS A 467 3.67 6.38 -10.82
C HIS A 467 3.46 6.83 -12.27
N ASP A 468 3.93 6.08 -13.27
CA ASP A 468 3.69 6.41 -14.68
C ASP A 468 2.19 6.50 -15.00
N MET A 469 1.40 5.56 -14.49
CA MET A 469 -0.06 5.58 -14.61
C MET A 469 -0.64 6.89 -14.04
N MET A 470 -0.24 7.28 -12.83
CA MET A 470 -0.78 8.49 -12.20
C MET A 470 -0.37 9.77 -12.94
N VAL A 471 0.88 9.85 -13.41
CA VAL A 471 1.36 11.00 -14.19
C VAL A 471 0.56 11.15 -15.49
N ARG A 472 0.28 10.03 -16.18
CA ARG A 472 -0.58 10.00 -17.37
C ARG A 472 -2.00 10.47 -17.06
N PHE A 473 -2.58 9.99 -15.97
CA PHE A 473 -3.93 10.37 -15.55
C PHE A 473 -4.06 11.87 -15.23
N MET A 474 -3.06 12.43 -14.55
CA MET A 474 -3.00 13.87 -14.26
C MET A 474 -2.71 14.75 -15.49
N GLY A 475 -2.34 14.14 -16.62
CA GLY A 475 -2.00 14.83 -17.86
C GLY A 475 -0.71 15.64 -17.76
N ILE A 476 0.26 15.16 -16.97
CA ILE A 476 1.58 15.80 -16.85
C ILE A 476 2.40 15.46 -18.10
N ASP A 477 3.02 16.48 -18.67
CA ASP A 477 3.86 16.38 -19.86
C ASP A 477 5.33 16.27 -19.45
N TYR A 478 5.89 15.05 -19.48
CA TYR A 478 7.29 14.79 -19.17
C TYR A 478 8.26 15.64 -20.03
N MET A 479 7.84 16.06 -21.23
CA MET A 479 8.69 16.84 -22.12
C MET A 479 8.91 18.29 -21.64
N LYS A 480 8.13 18.73 -20.65
CA LYS A 480 8.19 20.08 -20.07
C LYS A 480 8.66 20.10 -18.63
N VAL A 481 8.91 18.93 -18.03
CA VAL A 481 9.24 18.80 -16.62
C VAL A 481 10.42 17.85 -16.49
N ALA A 482 11.58 18.40 -16.13
CA ALA A 482 12.77 17.59 -15.83
C ALA A 482 12.48 16.73 -14.60
N GLY A 483 12.97 15.48 -14.60
CA GLY A 483 12.84 14.55 -13.49
C GLY A 483 13.14 13.10 -13.93
N PRO A 484 13.22 12.16 -12.97
CA PRO A 484 13.69 10.81 -13.24
C PRO A 484 12.79 10.02 -14.21
N ASN A 485 11.48 10.16 -14.11
CA ASN A 485 10.55 9.45 -15.00
C ASN A 485 10.63 9.88 -16.47
N ALA A 486 11.13 11.07 -16.77
CA ALA A 486 11.31 11.48 -18.16
C ALA A 486 12.36 10.63 -18.91
N LEU A 487 13.14 9.82 -18.17
CA LEU A 487 14.13 8.89 -18.69
C LEU A 487 13.61 7.45 -18.77
N ILE A 488 12.37 7.18 -18.35
CA ILE A 488 11.78 5.83 -18.32
C ILE A 488 10.81 5.71 -19.51
N PRO A 489 11.12 4.91 -20.54
CA PRO A 489 10.24 4.73 -21.69
C PRO A 489 8.88 4.18 -21.28
N SER A 490 7.80 4.77 -21.79
CA SER A 490 6.47 4.22 -21.60
C SER A 490 5.52 4.60 -22.74
N ARG A 491 4.62 3.67 -23.08
CA ARG A 491 3.59 3.81 -24.11
C ARG A 491 2.35 2.99 -23.81
N VAL A 492 1.20 3.45 -24.31
CA VAL A 492 -0.09 2.76 -24.34
C VAL A 492 -0.50 2.50 -25.79
N GLY A 493 -0.59 1.23 -26.17
CA GLY A 493 -0.82 0.79 -27.55
C GLY A 493 0.30 1.26 -28.48
N ASP A 494 -0.09 1.84 -29.62
CA ASP A 494 0.83 2.27 -30.67
C ASP A 494 1.31 3.72 -30.52
N GLU A 495 1.07 4.37 -29.37
CA GLU A 495 1.62 5.71 -29.14
C GLU A 495 3.16 5.66 -29.05
N PRO A 496 3.88 6.72 -29.47
CA PRO A 496 5.32 6.78 -29.29
C PRO A 496 5.69 6.83 -27.80
N ASP A 497 6.86 6.29 -27.47
CA ASP A 497 7.37 6.32 -26.10
C ASP A 497 7.56 7.75 -25.61
N ARG A 498 7.11 8.01 -24.38
CA ARG A 498 7.26 9.31 -23.71
C ARG A 498 8.64 9.40 -23.04
N ILE A 499 9.68 9.74 -23.80
CA ILE A 499 11.03 9.95 -23.27
C ILE A 499 11.67 11.26 -23.72
N LEU A 500 12.43 11.86 -22.81
CA LEU A 500 13.45 12.86 -23.14
C LEU A 500 14.74 12.14 -23.52
N VAL A 501 15.08 12.12 -24.82
CA VAL A 501 16.38 11.63 -25.29
C VAL A 501 17.39 12.78 -25.16
N THR A 502 18.45 12.60 -24.38
CA THR A 502 19.58 13.54 -24.36
C THR A 502 20.53 13.18 -25.50
N GLY A 503 20.63 14.03 -26.53
CA GLY A 503 21.46 13.78 -27.71
C GLY A 503 22.83 14.45 -27.63
N GLY A 504 23.82 13.80 -28.22
CA GLY A 504 25.23 14.21 -28.24
C GLY A 504 25.61 15.38 -29.16
N GLY A 505 24.66 16.17 -29.64
CA GLY A 505 24.92 17.27 -30.58
C GLY A 505 24.52 18.60 -29.97
N GLY A 506 25.44 19.56 -29.87
CA GLY A 506 25.12 20.94 -29.55
C GLY A 506 24.31 21.58 -30.69
N GLY A 507 22.98 21.49 -30.61
CA GLY A 507 22.03 22.04 -31.58
C GLY A 507 20.60 22.06 -31.02
N VAL A 508 19.76 22.95 -31.54
CA VAL A 508 18.36 23.15 -31.12
C VAL A 508 17.58 21.83 -31.19
N ALA A 509 16.63 21.62 -30.26
CA ALA A 509 15.87 20.38 -30.16
C ALA A 509 15.31 19.89 -31.51
N GLU A 510 15.79 18.74 -31.99
CA GLU A 510 15.29 18.08 -33.20
C GLU A 510 14.35 16.93 -32.84
N ILE A 511 13.37 16.68 -33.72
CA ILE A 511 12.50 15.50 -33.66
C ILE A 511 13.26 14.37 -34.37
N GLY A 512 13.65 13.34 -33.61
CA GLY A 512 14.20 12.09 -34.12
C GLY A 512 13.24 11.41 -35.11
N LYS A 513 13.76 10.54 -35.96
CA LYS A 513 12.96 9.84 -36.99
C LYS A 513 11.85 8.95 -36.43
N ASP A 514 11.85 8.70 -35.12
CA ASP A 514 10.87 7.95 -34.34
C ASP A 514 9.86 8.83 -33.57
N GLY A 515 9.95 10.16 -33.69
CA GLY A 515 9.07 11.09 -32.97
C GLY A 515 9.58 11.53 -31.59
N SER A 516 10.71 11.00 -31.11
CA SER A 516 11.37 11.48 -29.89
C SER A 516 11.94 12.90 -30.10
N ARG A 517 11.87 13.80 -29.10
CA ARG A 517 12.54 15.11 -29.18
C ARG A 517 13.83 15.08 -28.37
N VAL A 518 14.94 15.41 -29.04
CA VAL A 518 16.29 15.32 -28.52
C VAL A 518 16.70 16.66 -27.89
N ILE A 519 17.13 16.68 -26.63
CA ILE A 519 17.72 17.88 -26.01
C ILE A 519 19.26 17.82 -26.17
N PRO A 520 19.93 18.89 -26.63
CA PRO A 520 21.39 18.92 -26.76
C PRO A 520 22.09 18.77 -25.41
N GLY A 521 22.92 17.72 -25.28
CA GLY A 521 23.72 17.45 -24.10
C GLY A 521 25.24 17.49 -24.39
N SER A 522 26.00 18.04 -23.43
CA SER A 522 27.46 18.02 -23.15
C SER A 522 28.51 18.13 -24.28
N GLY A 523 28.16 18.13 -25.57
CA GLY A 523 29.12 18.22 -26.68
C GLY A 523 29.90 16.93 -26.98
N LYS A 524 29.44 15.77 -26.50
CA LYS A 524 30.01 14.43 -26.82
C LYS A 524 29.25 13.80 -27.99
N THR A 525 29.92 13.31 -29.03
CA THR A 525 29.26 12.71 -30.22
C THR A 525 28.47 11.43 -29.87
N GLU A 526 27.50 11.05 -30.72
CA GLU A 526 26.74 9.78 -30.57
C GLU A 526 27.66 8.56 -30.40
N GLU A 527 28.78 8.55 -31.12
CA GLU A 527 29.79 7.50 -31.04
C GLU A 527 30.44 7.44 -29.66
N GLN A 528 30.75 8.59 -29.06
CA GLN A 528 31.35 8.68 -27.71
C GLN A 528 30.36 8.26 -26.62
N VAL A 529 29.08 8.62 -26.74
CA VAL A 529 28.03 8.20 -25.80
C VAL A 529 27.77 6.70 -25.91
N ALA A 530 27.69 6.16 -27.13
CA ALA A 530 27.55 4.73 -27.36
C ALA A 530 28.78 3.95 -26.88
N GLU A 531 29.98 4.50 -27.06
CA GLU A 531 31.21 3.91 -26.57
C GLU A 531 31.26 3.90 -25.04
N GLU A 532 30.89 5.00 -24.38
CA GLU A 532 30.85 5.10 -22.91
C GLU A 532 29.78 4.19 -22.29
N ALA A 533 28.62 4.04 -22.95
CA ALA A 533 27.58 3.07 -22.58
C ALA A 533 28.05 1.62 -22.80
N ARG A 534 28.76 1.35 -23.91
CA ARG A 534 29.34 0.04 -24.19
C ARG A 534 30.43 -0.32 -23.18
N TRP A 535 31.28 0.63 -22.81
CA TRP A 535 32.30 0.44 -21.78
C TRP A 535 31.67 0.25 -20.40
N ARG A 536 30.62 1.00 -20.02
CA ARG A 536 29.86 0.75 -18.77
C ARG A 536 29.26 -0.65 -18.74
N ALA A 537 28.58 -1.07 -19.80
CA ALA A 537 28.04 -2.43 -19.90
C ALA A 537 29.15 -3.50 -19.85
N TYR A 538 30.31 -3.23 -20.46
CA TYR A 538 31.47 -4.13 -20.43
C TYR A 538 32.11 -4.21 -19.04
N TYR A 539 32.20 -3.09 -18.30
CA TYR A 539 32.69 -3.05 -16.92
C TYR A 539 31.72 -3.72 -15.94
N ASP A 540 30.41 -3.56 -16.11
CA ASP A 540 29.41 -4.23 -15.27
C ASP A 540 29.41 -5.75 -15.51
N ALA A 541 29.47 -6.19 -16.77
CA ALA A 541 29.57 -7.61 -17.12
C ALA A 541 30.91 -8.22 -16.69
N GLY A 542 32.01 -7.48 -16.84
CA GLY A 542 33.35 -7.91 -16.41
C GLY A 542 33.48 -8.03 -14.89
N SER A 543 32.84 -7.12 -14.14
CA SER A 543 32.80 -7.14 -12.67
C SER A 543 32.01 -8.36 -12.16
N PHE A 544 30.91 -8.70 -12.82
CA PHE A 544 30.11 -9.89 -12.51
C PHE A 544 30.89 -11.19 -12.77
N ALA A 545 31.61 -11.28 -13.89
CA ALA A 545 32.45 -12.43 -14.22
C ALA A 545 33.63 -12.60 -13.25
N LEU A 546 34.27 -11.50 -12.84
CA LEU A 546 35.34 -11.52 -11.83
C LEU A 546 34.80 -12.01 -10.47
N MET A 547 33.59 -11.57 -10.09
CA MET A 547 32.95 -11.99 -8.85
C MET A 547 32.65 -13.50 -8.82
N ILE A 548 32.12 -14.04 -9.92
CA ILE A 548 31.90 -15.50 -10.06
C ILE A 548 33.22 -16.26 -9.98
N LEU A 549 34.28 -15.77 -10.61
CA LEU A 549 35.58 -16.42 -10.61
C LEU A 549 36.23 -16.41 -9.22
N VAL A 550 36.11 -15.31 -8.47
CA VAL A 550 36.57 -15.22 -7.07
C VAL A 550 35.78 -16.16 -6.18
N ILE A 551 34.46 -16.27 -6.35
CA ILE A 551 33.61 -17.21 -5.60
C ILE A 551 34.03 -18.66 -5.92
N ALA A 552 34.22 -19.00 -7.20
CA ALA A 552 34.64 -20.33 -7.62
C ALA A 552 36.02 -20.72 -7.07
N VAL A 553 36.98 -19.79 -7.08
CA VAL A 553 38.30 -19.98 -6.47
C VAL A 553 38.20 -20.14 -4.95
N GLY A 554 37.35 -19.35 -4.29
CA GLY A 554 37.08 -19.46 -2.85
C GLY A 554 36.51 -20.83 -2.47
N VAL A 555 35.48 -21.29 -3.19
CA VAL A 555 34.86 -22.62 -3.01
C VAL A 555 35.85 -23.74 -3.30
N GLY A 556 36.60 -23.66 -4.40
CA GLY A 556 37.62 -24.64 -4.76
C GLY A 556 38.73 -24.74 -3.71
N THR A 557 39.21 -23.61 -3.21
CA THR A 557 40.22 -23.54 -2.15
C THR A 557 39.69 -24.14 -0.84
N TRP A 558 38.44 -23.85 -0.47
CA TRP A 558 37.80 -24.41 0.71
C TRP A 558 37.66 -25.94 0.62
N LEU A 559 37.22 -26.47 -0.52
CA LEU A 559 37.12 -27.92 -0.76
C LEU A 559 38.49 -28.61 -0.72
N LEU A 560 39.53 -27.97 -1.28
CA LEU A 560 40.91 -28.48 -1.23
C LEU A 560 41.46 -28.50 0.20
N LEU A 561 41.24 -27.45 1.00
CA LEU A 561 41.65 -27.41 2.41
C LEU A 561 40.89 -28.44 3.24
N ARG A 562 39.59 -28.65 2.98
CA ARG A 562 38.77 -29.66 3.66
C ARG A 562 39.23 -31.09 3.32
N SER A 563 39.57 -31.36 2.06
CA SER A 563 40.08 -32.68 1.64
C SER A 563 41.48 -32.97 2.21
N ARG A 564 42.36 -31.97 2.29
CA ARG A 564 43.67 -32.09 2.94
C ARG A 564 43.55 -32.31 4.44
N LYS A 565 42.58 -31.67 5.13
CA LYS A 565 42.31 -31.88 6.57
C LYS A 565 41.79 -33.30 6.85
N ARG A 566 40.93 -33.86 5.97
CA ARG A 566 40.51 -35.27 6.05
C ARG A 566 41.67 -36.25 5.85
N ARG A 567 42.51 -36.05 4.82
CA ARG A 567 43.70 -36.89 4.57
C ARG A 567 44.76 -36.80 5.67
N ARG A 568 44.84 -35.67 6.40
CA ARG A 568 45.76 -35.49 7.54
C ARG A 568 45.25 -36.19 8.82
N MET A 569 43.92 -36.32 8.99
CA MET A 569 43.33 -37.14 10.06
C MET A 569 43.53 -38.64 9.82
N ASP A 570 43.40 -39.12 8.58
CA ASP A 570 43.69 -40.53 8.26
C ASP A 570 45.18 -40.89 8.43
N ARG A 571 46.09 -39.94 8.16
CA ARG A 571 47.54 -40.16 8.34
C ARG A 571 47.99 -40.12 9.81
N ASN A 572 47.29 -39.39 10.68
CA ASN A 572 47.57 -39.38 12.12
C ASN A 572 47.03 -40.61 12.88
N ARG A 573 46.20 -41.44 12.24
CA ARG A 573 45.74 -42.72 12.78
C ARG A 573 46.70 -43.89 12.49
N ILE A 574 47.68 -43.70 11.60
CA ILE A 574 48.64 -44.72 11.13
C ILE A 574 50.09 -44.45 11.63
N GLY A 575 50.32 -43.37 12.38
CA GLY A 575 51.66 -42.88 12.73
C GLY A 575 52.06 -42.94 14.22
N ARG A 576 51.67 -43.96 14.98
CA ARG A 576 52.26 -44.24 16.30
C ARG A 576 52.76 -45.68 16.33
N GLY A 577 54.07 -45.84 16.17
CA GLY A 577 54.77 -47.12 16.33
C GLY A 577 54.64 -47.67 17.76
N GLY A 578 54.91 -48.94 18.01
CA GLY A 578 55.52 -49.91 17.10
C GLY A 578 55.79 -51.25 17.77
N ALA A 579 56.63 -52.04 17.08
CA ALA A 579 57.33 -53.26 17.53
C ALA A 579 56.44 -54.47 17.91
N LEU A 580 56.76 -55.72 17.64
CA LEU A 580 57.74 -56.45 16.82
C LEU A 580 57.38 -57.94 17.05
N ARG A 581 57.58 -58.80 16.03
CA ARG A 581 57.66 -60.29 16.09
C ARG A 581 56.33 -61.03 16.33
N LEU A 582 56.10 -62.24 15.85
CA LEU A 582 56.60 -63.18 14.83
C LEU A 582 55.65 -64.40 15.00
N ALA A 583 55.56 -65.28 13.99
CA ALA A 583 54.98 -66.63 14.05
C ALA A 583 53.46 -66.68 13.81
N THR A 584 53.01 -67.06 12.60
CA THR A 584 52.84 -68.40 12.01
C THR A 584 51.42 -68.93 12.14
N THR A 585 50.87 -69.24 10.95
CA THR A 585 50.00 -70.37 10.60
C THR A 585 48.55 -70.41 11.07
N THR A 586 47.75 -70.90 10.11
CA THR A 586 46.45 -71.58 10.19
C THR A 586 45.24 -70.75 10.62
N GLU A 587 44.00 -70.98 10.18
CA GLU A 587 43.29 -71.66 9.08
C GLU A 587 41.82 -71.68 9.58
N PHE A 588 40.83 -71.74 8.68
CA PHE A 588 39.38 -71.94 8.94
C PHE A 588 38.64 -70.80 9.68
N GLY A 589 37.57 -70.23 9.12
CA GLY A 589 36.26 -70.84 8.85
C GLY A 589 35.31 -70.30 9.95
N GLY A 590 34.27 -69.51 9.69
CA GLY A 590 33.16 -69.72 8.78
C GLY A 590 31.89 -69.85 9.63
N ALA A 591 30.91 -68.97 9.38
CA ALA A 591 29.50 -69.04 9.81
C ALA A 591 29.21 -69.00 11.33
N SER A 592 28.02 -68.67 11.84
CA SER A 592 26.82 -67.92 11.43
C SER A 592 25.82 -68.16 12.58
N ALA A 593 24.97 -67.18 12.88
CA ALA A 593 23.80 -67.26 13.78
C ALA A 593 24.14 -67.54 15.27
N ASP A 594 23.41 -67.06 16.28
CA ASP A 594 21.96 -66.91 16.39
C ASP A 594 21.62 -65.92 17.54
N SER A 595 20.33 -65.69 17.66
CA SER A 595 19.55 -64.65 18.32
C SER A 595 19.34 -64.80 19.84
N THR A 596 19.39 -63.64 20.53
CA THR A 596 18.56 -63.17 21.69
C THR A 596 18.64 -63.87 23.07
N PRO A 597 18.09 -63.27 24.17
CA PRO A 597 18.31 -61.92 24.73
C PRO A 597 18.45 -61.91 26.29
N ALA A 598 18.56 -60.69 26.86
CA ALA A 598 18.26 -60.29 28.24
C ALA A 598 19.38 -60.24 29.30
N GLY A 599 19.39 -59.14 30.07
CA GLY A 599 19.82 -59.13 31.47
C GLY A 599 20.71 -57.98 31.93
N ASN A 600 20.08 -56.91 32.45
CA ASN A 600 20.44 -56.05 33.60
C ASN A 600 21.89 -55.62 33.91
N GLY A 601 22.02 -54.34 34.30
CA GLY A 601 23.13 -53.90 35.17
C GLY A 601 23.39 -52.40 35.24
N ASP A 602 22.48 -51.66 35.87
CA ASP A 602 22.65 -50.53 36.80
C ASP A 602 23.97 -49.71 36.90
N ASN A 603 23.73 -48.38 36.95
CA ASN A 603 24.23 -47.36 37.89
C ASN A 603 25.70 -46.92 37.90
N HIS A 604 25.93 -45.64 37.56
CA HIS A 604 26.30 -44.51 38.45
C HIS A 604 26.76 -43.35 37.55
N GLU A 605 26.05 -42.22 37.45
CA GLU A 605 25.88 -41.15 38.46
C GLU A 605 27.19 -40.41 38.78
N LEU A 606 27.29 -39.16 38.33
CA LEU A 606 27.86 -38.07 39.13
C LEU A 606 27.33 -36.70 38.65
N GLU A 607 26.55 -36.15 39.56
CA GLU A 607 25.90 -34.85 39.69
C GLU A 607 26.81 -33.62 39.51
N ARG A 608 26.27 -32.54 38.92
CA ARG A 608 25.78 -31.26 39.52
C ARG A 608 26.86 -30.29 40.03
N LEU A 609 26.63 -29.02 39.71
CA LEU A 609 26.47 -27.86 40.62
C LEU A 609 25.79 -26.75 39.76
N VAL A 610 24.48 -26.48 39.89
CA VAL A 610 23.82 -25.54 40.85
C VAL A 610 24.38 -24.11 40.71
N GLY A 611 23.62 -23.05 40.43
CA GLY A 611 22.20 -22.77 40.63
C GLY A 611 22.08 -21.45 41.42
N GLY A 612 21.23 -20.53 40.98
CA GLY A 612 20.93 -19.28 41.67
C GLY A 612 19.64 -18.65 41.17
N LYS A 613 18.56 -18.89 41.92
CA LYS A 613 17.18 -18.40 41.75
C LYS A 613 16.96 -17.06 42.46
N HIS A 614 16.06 -16.24 41.93
CA HIS A 614 15.01 -15.47 42.63
C HIS A 614 13.86 -15.30 41.60
N THR A 615 12.65 -15.88 41.75
CA THR A 615 11.45 -15.43 42.52
C THR A 615 11.10 -13.96 42.23
N GLU A 616 9.91 -13.55 41.80
CA GLU A 616 8.55 -14.12 41.85
C GLU A 616 7.60 -13.26 40.96
N GLU A 617 6.36 -13.77 40.77
CA GLU A 617 5.10 -13.09 40.40
C GLU A 617 4.70 -12.95 38.91
N ASP A 618 3.70 -13.78 38.57
CA ASP A 618 2.73 -13.69 37.47
C ASP A 618 1.85 -12.43 37.60
N ASP A 619 1.44 -11.84 36.47
CA ASP A 619 0.04 -11.53 36.15
C ASP A 619 -0.06 -10.98 34.70
N ASP A 620 -0.93 -11.64 33.93
CA ASP A 620 -1.77 -11.18 32.82
C ASP A 620 -1.14 -10.45 31.61
N VAL A 621 -0.79 -11.25 30.59
CA VAL A 621 -0.77 -10.80 29.20
C VAL A 621 -2.11 -11.23 28.58
N GLU A 622 -3.04 -10.28 28.44
CA GLU A 622 -4.27 -10.49 27.68
C GLU A 622 -3.93 -10.77 26.21
N GLU A 623 -4.30 -11.97 25.78
CA GLU A 623 -4.31 -12.44 24.41
C GLU A 623 -5.37 -11.69 23.60
N ALA A 624 -4.96 -11.02 22.51
CA ALA A 624 -5.89 -10.51 21.52
C ALA A 624 -6.34 -11.64 20.58
N VAL A 625 -7.35 -12.40 21.03
CA VAL A 625 -8.16 -13.31 20.21
C VAL A 625 -9.30 -12.48 19.62
N PHE A 626 -9.48 -12.49 18.30
CA PHE A 626 -10.74 -12.10 17.67
C PHE A 626 -11.25 -13.27 16.82
N ASP A 627 -12.28 -13.93 17.35
CA ASP A 627 -13.17 -14.91 16.72
C ASP A 627 -14.57 -14.26 16.75
N VAL A 628 -15.07 -13.73 15.62
CA VAL A 628 -16.11 -14.27 14.71
C VAL A 628 -17.32 -14.90 15.42
N GLY A 629 -18.51 -14.37 15.13
CA GLY A 629 -19.76 -14.77 15.79
C GLY A 629 -20.30 -16.13 15.35
N ASP A 630 -20.90 -16.84 16.30
CA ASP A 630 -22.13 -17.61 16.20
C ASP A 630 -22.56 -18.02 17.61
N GLU A 631 -23.84 -17.85 17.99
CA GLU A 631 -24.46 -18.69 19.02
C GLU A 631 -25.90 -19.06 18.61
N ASP A 632 -26.15 -20.37 18.69
CA ASP A 632 -27.35 -21.10 18.32
C ASP A 632 -28.59 -20.73 19.15
N LEU A 633 -29.72 -20.56 18.45
CA LEU A 633 -31.06 -20.56 19.04
C LEU A 633 -31.49 -22.00 19.32
N SER A 634 -31.70 -22.34 20.59
CA SER A 634 -32.49 -23.51 21.00
C SER A 634 -33.74 -23.08 21.77
N ASP A 635 -34.86 -23.68 21.37
CA ASP A 635 -36.20 -23.52 21.93
C ASP A 635 -36.25 -23.78 23.45
N SER A 636 -37.00 -22.94 24.16
CA SER A 636 -37.85 -23.43 25.25
C SER A 636 -39.12 -22.59 25.41
N ASP A 637 -40.23 -23.31 25.46
CA ASP A 637 -41.59 -22.88 25.72
C ASP A 637 -41.76 -22.05 27.01
N GLY A 638 -42.81 -21.20 27.04
CA GLY A 638 -43.63 -21.09 28.24
C GLY A 638 -44.01 -19.69 28.73
N GLU A 639 -45.28 -19.34 28.49
CA GLU A 639 -46.17 -18.60 29.41
C GLU A 639 -46.03 -17.06 29.62
N ASN A 640 -46.75 -16.32 28.78
CA ASN A 640 -47.98 -15.59 29.15
C ASN A 640 -48.04 -14.87 30.52
N LYS A 641 -47.99 -13.53 30.54
CA LYS A 641 -48.95 -12.66 31.29
C LYS A 641 -48.74 -11.15 31.04
N ASN A 642 -49.83 -10.50 30.63
CA ASN A 642 -50.10 -9.05 30.57
C ASN A 642 -49.52 -8.21 31.72
N PRO A 643 -49.20 -6.92 31.48
CA PRO A 643 -49.28 -5.89 32.50
C PRO A 643 -50.45 -4.92 32.26
N ARG A 644 -51.30 -4.78 33.27
CA ARG A 644 -52.26 -3.68 33.42
C ARG A 644 -51.74 -2.76 34.52
N ALA A 645 -51.58 -1.49 34.17
CA ALA A 645 -51.76 -0.26 34.97
C ALA A 645 -51.23 -0.15 36.42
N GLY A 646 -50.56 0.98 36.72
CA GLY A 646 -50.65 1.60 38.06
C GLY A 646 -49.45 2.40 38.56
N ALA A 647 -49.48 3.72 38.32
CA ALA A 647 -49.21 4.86 39.24
C ALA A 647 -48.22 4.79 40.43
N GLN A 648 -47.47 5.90 40.57
CA GLN A 648 -46.94 6.55 41.80
C GLN A 648 -45.91 5.73 42.62
N ARG A 649 -44.71 6.23 42.93
CA ARG A 649 -44.28 7.53 43.49
C ARG A 649 -42.84 7.82 43.09
#